data_AF-A0ABD1KV36-F1
#
_entry.id   AF-A0ABD1KV36-F1
#
_cell.length_a   1.000
_cell.length_b   1.000
_cell.length_c   1.000
_cell.angle_alpha   90.00
_cell.angle_beta   90.00
_cell.angle_gamma   90.00
#
_symmetry.space_group_name_H-M   'P 1'
#
loop_
_entity.id
_entity.type
_entity.pdbx_description
1 polymer ?
#
loop_
_entity_poly.entity_id
_entity_poly.type
_entity_poly.pdbx_seq_one_letter_code
_entity_poly.pdbx_strand_id
1 'polypeptide(L)'
;MSEATVIKKLCSNNGSMRYDDLVAGSLYSYDLVDTSCLDNSDLFLIYQSRGEKWVIAKTQVRLCKARNCSGCVNLHLCKKFLFGDCPFGRGRKPCRFGHDLMSPHNAQILGSHKLGSLDRTELCILLMQNDTSLLPPVCHSYNNGAGQYGRCEEAEGCRRLHICERYLRGDCACPRAHDFFEPHPFSTLQDRGVPLDLMASMKDVYSNIEAMRSRARGRLPPSHSTGPGGSSHVGGNRLPEATRDKTEICLYFVKGSCKHGDRCFRAHSALPYSWEVRDGLTWAALADNETIEEHYCNPANSYSKGVEPVCFDTMTRSLRRVRRLSTVSSVLQPTFILTTQWAWYWEDEHGDWIQYAMAAGGHNSASISSEDLEQKYQEDPNAVVEFTAGSQTYELSLQDMIQTNKRYGTKKLVRRRPVFVSAADAQAIKTSKRAPNSRSNFKALPAHWDKALTPETGYKRVPVPNSTAEYKEILALFSSTMRGFDIVSLDRIQNKALWEVYQWQKDLMKKNNGGRNVAEKQLFHGTDSKHIDAICHNNFDWRICGTHGTAYGKGSYFARDAKYSHSYTTDSGTRCMFVCRILVGDYTQGNSSYLRPPSKDGGDTVFFDSCVNDVFNPSVFVVFEKHQVYPEYLIQYSEHYHTTAGATAYYTQTSRAASRPVPTQRPTAAPRPAPAPRPAPSAYSSYSTSSQSAYSSYSSPSASSSTSKSDSDSLCVIS
;
A
#
# COMPACT_ATOMS: atom_id res chain seq x y z
N MET A 1 -0.84 44.70 -16.55
CA MET A 1 -1.91 43.81 -17.11
C MET A 1 -2.58 43.05 -15.97
N SER A 2 -3.88 42.72 -16.04
CA SER A 2 -4.51 41.87 -15.01
C SER A 2 -4.13 40.39 -15.20
N GLU A 3 -4.10 39.61 -14.11
CA GLU A 3 -3.82 38.16 -14.19
C GLU A 3 -4.81 37.42 -15.11
N ALA A 4 -6.09 37.82 -15.10
CA ALA A 4 -7.11 37.25 -15.99
C ALA A 4 -6.80 37.52 -17.47
N THR A 5 -6.31 38.72 -17.79
CA THR A 5 -5.88 39.10 -19.15
C THR A 5 -4.68 38.26 -19.59
N VAL A 6 -3.71 38.04 -18.71
CA VAL A 6 -2.53 37.22 -18.99
C VAL A 6 -2.94 35.76 -19.20
N ILE A 7 -3.75 35.18 -18.32
CA ILE A 7 -4.25 33.80 -18.47
C ILE A 7 -4.96 33.64 -19.81
N LYS A 8 -5.84 34.58 -20.17
CA LYS A 8 -6.52 34.56 -21.47
C LYS A 8 -5.54 34.55 -22.62
N LYS A 9 -4.58 35.48 -22.63
CA LYS A 9 -3.56 35.58 -23.68
C LYS A 9 -2.73 34.29 -23.81
N LEU A 10 -2.33 33.69 -22.69
CA LEU A 10 -1.62 32.41 -22.68
C LEU A 10 -2.50 31.28 -23.24
N CYS A 11 -3.77 31.19 -22.85
CA CYS A 11 -4.70 30.16 -23.34
C CYS A 11 -4.99 30.30 -24.83
N SER A 12 -5.07 31.53 -25.36
CA SER A 12 -5.17 31.77 -26.81
C SER A 12 -3.89 31.36 -27.57
N ASN A 13 -2.79 31.09 -26.86
CA ASN A 13 -1.50 30.62 -27.39
C ASN A 13 -1.16 29.23 -26.79
N ASN A 14 -2.11 28.30 -26.82
CA ASN A 14 -1.93 26.91 -26.37
C ASN A 14 -1.47 26.75 -24.91
N GLY A 15 -1.77 27.74 -24.06
CA GLY A 15 -1.53 27.70 -22.61
C GLY A 15 -0.14 28.18 -22.18
N SER A 16 0.70 28.65 -23.11
CA SER A 16 2.06 29.13 -22.82
C SER A 16 2.60 30.09 -23.87
N MET A 17 3.46 31.03 -23.47
CA MET A 17 4.14 31.93 -24.39
C MET A 17 5.57 32.23 -23.93
N ARG A 18 6.40 32.73 -24.83
CA ARG A 18 7.69 33.33 -24.46
C ARG A 18 7.45 34.58 -23.63
N TYR A 19 8.30 34.76 -22.62
CA TYR A 19 8.22 35.90 -21.71
C TYR A 19 8.34 37.22 -22.48
N ASP A 20 9.29 37.30 -23.42
CA ASP A 20 9.54 38.51 -24.19
C ASP A 20 8.36 38.85 -25.11
N ASP A 21 7.71 37.86 -25.73
CA ASP A 21 6.51 38.07 -26.56
C ASP A 21 5.30 38.53 -25.72
N LEU A 22 5.19 38.02 -24.50
CA LEU A 22 4.15 38.41 -23.55
C LEU A 22 4.33 39.86 -23.09
N VAL A 23 5.57 40.29 -22.89
CA VAL A 23 5.91 41.68 -22.50
C VAL A 23 5.85 42.63 -23.70
N ALA A 24 6.34 42.23 -24.87
CA ALA A 24 6.35 43.03 -26.09
C ALA A 24 4.94 43.25 -26.67
N GLY A 25 4.03 42.27 -26.53
CA GLY A 25 2.63 42.41 -26.93
C GLY A 25 1.85 43.47 -26.14
N SER A 26 2.42 43.99 -25.04
CA SER A 26 1.85 45.06 -24.22
C SER A 26 2.30 46.47 -24.64
N LEU A 27 3.19 46.61 -25.64
CA LEU A 27 3.78 47.89 -26.08
C LEU A 27 2.81 48.80 -26.87
N TYR A 28 1.59 48.34 -27.15
CA TYR A 28 0.54 49.18 -27.76
C TYR A 28 -0.32 49.93 -26.72
N SER A 29 -0.10 49.72 -25.41
CA SER A 29 -0.66 50.54 -24.34
C SER A 29 0.46 51.28 -23.63
N TYR A 30 0.34 52.61 -23.49
CA TYR A 30 1.33 53.54 -22.91
C TYR A 30 1.69 53.32 -21.42
N ASP A 31 1.35 52.16 -20.84
CA ASP A 31 1.60 51.83 -19.45
C ASP A 31 2.83 50.92 -19.32
N LEU A 32 3.75 51.28 -18.41
CA LEU A 32 4.82 50.42 -17.94
C LEU A 32 4.26 49.02 -17.64
N VAL A 33 4.80 47.99 -18.29
CA VAL A 33 4.32 46.61 -18.14
C VAL A 33 4.57 46.16 -16.70
N ASP A 34 3.54 46.26 -15.86
CA ASP A 34 3.56 45.69 -14.53
C ASP A 34 3.58 44.15 -14.63
N THR A 35 4.79 43.59 -14.62
CA THR A 35 5.03 42.14 -14.63
C THR A 35 4.85 41.49 -13.25
N SER A 36 4.52 42.27 -12.20
CA SER A 36 4.27 41.71 -10.85
C SER A 36 3.13 40.69 -10.84
N CYS A 37 2.18 40.79 -11.78
CA CYS A 37 1.12 39.80 -11.95
C CYS A 37 1.66 38.39 -12.27
N LEU A 38 2.87 38.27 -12.84
CA LEU A 38 3.51 36.98 -13.15
C LEU A 38 4.17 36.32 -11.93
N ASP A 39 4.30 37.04 -10.80
CA ASP A 39 4.85 36.51 -9.55
C ASP A 39 3.89 35.53 -8.87
N ASN A 40 2.63 35.50 -9.30
CA ASN A 40 1.64 34.57 -8.81
C ASN A 40 1.93 33.13 -9.26
N SER A 41 2.76 32.43 -8.48
CA SER A 41 3.19 31.06 -8.74
C SER A 41 2.07 30.01 -8.76
N ASP A 42 0.87 30.35 -8.27
CA ASP A 42 -0.30 29.47 -8.35
C ASP A 42 -0.97 29.55 -9.74
N LEU A 43 -0.85 30.69 -10.43
CA LEU A 43 -1.44 30.94 -11.76
C LEU A 43 -0.43 30.86 -12.91
N PHE A 44 0.86 31.11 -12.63
CA PHE A 44 1.90 31.13 -13.65
C PHE A 44 3.10 30.27 -13.25
N LEU A 45 3.67 29.57 -14.24
CA LEU A 45 4.98 28.96 -14.14
C LEU A 45 5.92 29.65 -15.13
N ILE A 46 6.93 30.31 -14.60
CA ILE A 46 8.06 30.81 -15.39
C ILE A 46 9.16 29.75 -15.36
N TYR A 47 9.62 29.34 -16.54
CA TYR A 47 10.74 28.43 -16.69
C TYR A 47 11.65 28.86 -17.83
N GLN A 48 12.89 28.40 -17.81
CA GLN A 48 13.85 28.66 -18.87
C GLN A 48 14.07 27.38 -19.67
N SER A 49 13.93 27.47 -20.98
CA SER A 49 14.22 26.40 -21.93
C SER A 49 15.12 26.96 -23.01
N ARG A 50 16.31 26.36 -23.19
CA ARG A 50 17.25 26.72 -24.28
C ARG A 50 17.63 28.20 -24.31
N GLY A 51 17.77 28.81 -23.14
CA GLY A 51 18.10 30.23 -23.00
C GLY A 51 16.88 31.16 -23.04
N GLU A 52 15.74 30.72 -23.56
CA GLU A 52 14.50 31.51 -23.63
C GLU A 52 13.65 31.33 -22.36
N LYS A 53 13.05 32.41 -21.87
CA LYS A 53 12.09 32.36 -20.76
C LYS A 53 10.68 32.14 -21.31
N TRP A 54 9.95 31.24 -20.68
CA TRP A 54 8.59 30.86 -21.03
C TRP A 54 7.67 31.01 -19.83
N VAL A 55 6.41 31.36 -20.08
CA VAL A 55 5.34 31.53 -19.09
C VAL A 55 4.22 30.56 -19.43
N ILE A 56 3.84 29.70 -18.49
CA ILE A 56 2.76 28.71 -18.62
C ILE A 56 1.60 29.08 -17.68
N ALA A 57 0.37 29.01 -18.18
CA ALA A 57 -0.85 29.21 -17.40
C ALA A 57 -1.21 27.97 -16.55
N LYS A 58 -1.54 28.20 -15.29
CA LYS A 58 -1.90 27.16 -14.32
C LYS A 58 -3.28 27.40 -13.74
N THR A 59 -3.94 26.30 -13.40
CA THR A 59 -5.19 26.34 -12.65
C THR A 59 -5.37 25.10 -11.78
N GLN A 60 -6.09 25.27 -10.67
CA GLN A 60 -6.54 24.16 -9.82
C GLN A 60 -7.95 23.67 -10.17
N VAL A 61 -8.64 24.35 -11.09
CA VAL A 61 -9.97 23.96 -11.55
C VAL A 61 -9.88 22.61 -12.29
N ARG A 62 -10.80 21.69 -11.97
CA ARG A 62 -10.93 20.36 -12.61
C ARG A 62 -12.37 20.12 -13.02
N LEU A 63 -12.60 19.07 -13.83
CA LEU A 63 -13.96 18.61 -14.12
C LEU A 63 -14.51 17.76 -12.96
N CYS A 64 -15.76 18.01 -12.60
CA CYS A 64 -16.48 17.19 -11.62
C CYS A 64 -16.82 15.83 -12.22
N LYS A 65 -16.51 14.76 -11.48
CA LYS A 65 -16.79 13.38 -11.90
C LYS A 65 -18.14 12.85 -11.38
N ALA A 66 -18.75 13.56 -10.41
CA ALA A 66 -20.00 13.16 -9.78
C ALA A 66 -21.20 13.58 -10.64
N ARG A 67 -22.20 12.69 -10.72
CA ARG A 67 -23.44 12.91 -11.48
C ARG A 67 -24.40 13.86 -10.77
N ASN A 68 -24.60 13.65 -9.49
CA ASN A 68 -25.43 14.50 -8.63
C ASN A 68 -24.50 15.12 -7.59
N CYS A 69 -24.14 16.37 -7.82
CA CYS A 69 -23.17 17.08 -6.99
C CYS A 69 -23.76 18.41 -6.54
N SER A 70 -23.78 18.64 -5.23
CA SER A 70 -24.18 19.90 -4.61
C SER A 70 -22.97 20.53 -3.93
N GLY A 71 -22.47 21.64 -4.46
CA GLY A 71 -21.49 22.49 -3.78
C GLY A 71 -20.01 22.08 -3.85
N CYS A 72 -19.57 21.34 -4.89
CA CYS A 72 -18.13 21.10 -5.08
C CYS A 72 -17.38 22.30 -5.71
N VAL A 73 -16.05 22.27 -5.69
CA VAL A 73 -15.20 23.31 -6.32
C VAL A 73 -14.76 22.97 -7.75
N ASN A 74 -15.40 21.98 -8.38
CA ASN A 74 -15.09 21.52 -9.73
C ASN A 74 -16.20 21.92 -10.72
N LEU A 75 -15.83 22.07 -11.99
CA LEU A 75 -16.78 22.44 -13.04
C LEU A 75 -17.72 21.28 -13.34
N HIS A 76 -19.02 21.56 -13.28
CA HIS A 76 -20.08 20.64 -13.68
C HIS A 76 -20.25 20.68 -15.20
N LEU A 77 -19.23 20.17 -15.91
CA LEU A 77 -19.19 20.17 -17.37
C LEU A 77 -18.92 18.79 -17.93
N CYS A 78 -19.59 18.46 -19.04
CA CYS A 78 -19.30 17.26 -19.81
C CYS A 78 -17.94 17.40 -20.50
N LYS A 79 -17.05 16.42 -20.31
CA LYS A 79 -15.76 16.33 -21.01
C LYS A 79 -15.93 16.44 -22.54
N LYS A 80 -16.90 15.73 -23.12
CA LYS A 80 -17.12 15.74 -24.58
C LYS A 80 -17.60 17.10 -25.08
N PHE A 81 -18.44 17.78 -24.29
CA PHE A 81 -18.83 19.17 -24.57
C PHE A 81 -17.63 20.12 -24.48
N LEU A 82 -16.78 19.97 -23.46
CA LEU A 82 -15.54 20.76 -23.34
C LEU A 82 -14.67 20.59 -24.59
N PHE A 83 -14.57 19.37 -25.12
CA PHE A 83 -13.86 19.06 -26.37
C PHE A 83 -14.59 19.50 -27.64
N GLY A 84 -15.79 20.09 -27.55
CA GLY A 84 -16.44 20.79 -28.66
C GLY A 84 -17.65 20.07 -29.24
N ASP A 85 -17.73 18.75 -29.14
CA ASP A 85 -18.93 18.02 -29.54
C ASP A 85 -19.29 16.89 -28.58
N CYS A 86 -20.53 16.93 -28.09
CA CYS A 86 -21.09 15.88 -27.26
C CYS A 86 -22.25 15.21 -28.01
N PRO A 87 -22.15 13.90 -28.32
CA PRO A 87 -23.18 13.18 -29.07
C PRO A 87 -24.53 13.11 -28.34
N PHE A 88 -24.55 13.41 -27.04
CA PHE A 88 -25.75 13.44 -26.20
C PHE A 88 -26.27 14.86 -25.90
N GLY A 89 -25.65 15.90 -26.47
CA GLY A 89 -26.08 17.29 -26.29
C GLY A 89 -27.19 17.74 -27.22
N ARG A 90 -27.33 17.06 -28.37
CA ARG A 90 -28.30 17.38 -29.44
C ARG A 90 -29.23 16.22 -29.80
N GLY A 91 -29.18 15.10 -29.06
CA GLY A 91 -29.89 13.85 -29.38
C GLY A 91 -31.11 13.55 -28.49
N ARG A 92 -31.85 12.47 -28.79
CA ARG A 92 -33.07 12.04 -28.07
C ARG A 92 -32.86 11.65 -26.60
N LYS A 93 -31.62 11.44 -26.15
CA LYS A 93 -31.27 11.15 -24.75
C LYS A 93 -30.40 12.29 -24.20
N PRO A 94 -30.77 12.90 -23.05
CA PRO A 94 -30.01 14.02 -22.49
C PRO A 94 -28.64 13.56 -21.99
N CYS A 95 -27.63 14.40 -22.18
CA CYS A 95 -26.32 14.21 -21.58
C CYS A 95 -26.44 14.17 -20.06
N ARG A 96 -25.67 13.27 -19.43
CA ARG A 96 -25.66 13.09 -17.97
C ARG A 96 -24.87 14.15 -17.22
N PHE A 97 -24.15 15.01 -17.93
CA PHE A 97 -23.30 16.07 -17.39
C PHE A 97 -23.70 17.42 -18.00
N GLY A 98 -23.45 18.51 -17.27
CA GLY A 98 -23.83 19.86 -17.69
C GLY A 98 -23.12 20.32 -18.97
N HIS A 99 -23.85 21.02 -19.83
CA HIS A 99 -23.32 21.67 -21.05
C HIS A 99 -23.36 23.21 -20.95
N ASP A 100 -23.60 23.73 -19.76
CA ASP A 100 -23.66 25.17 -19.51
C ASP A 100 -22.39 25.63 -18.79
N LEU A 101 -21.48 26.23 -19.57
CA LEU A 101 -20.23 26.80 -19.08
C LEU A 101 -20.47 27.90 -18.03
N MET A 102 -21.58 28.62 -18.14
CA MET A 102 -21.91 29.78 -17.29
C MET A 102 -23.06 29.48 -16.34
N SER A 103 -23.31 28.20 -16.04
CA SER A 103 -24.27 27.85 -14.98
C SER A 103 -23.87 28.56 -13.68
N PRO A 104 -24.81 28.91 -12.79
CA PRO A 104 -24.50 29.69 -11.58
C PRO A 104 -23.32 29.13 -10.77
N HIS A 105 -23.25 27.79 -10.68
CA HIS A 105 -22.14 27.05 -10.07
C HIS A 105 -20.81 27.23 -10.82
N ASN A 106 -20.80 27.02 -12.14
CA ASN A 106 -19.59 27.13 -12.95
C ASN A 106 -19.10 28.59 -13.02
N ALA A 107 -19.99 29.55 -13.18
CA ALA A 107 -19.66 30.98 -13.21
C ALA A 107 -19.01 31.44 -11.90
N GLN A 108 -19.49 30.95 -10.75
CA GLN A 108 -18.87 31.21 -9.46
C GLN A 108 -17.43 30.68 -9.38
N ILE A 109 -17.19 29.43 -9.82
CA ILE A 109 -15.86 28.81 -9.83
C ILE A 109 -14.93 29.54 -10.81
N LEU A 110 -15.40 29.82 -12.02
CA LEU A 110 -14.60 30.53 -13.02
C LEU A 110 -14.24 31.94 -12.54
N GLY A 111 -15.17 32.63 -11.87
CA GLY A 111 -14.93 33.93 -11.24
C GLY A 111 -13.87 33.87 -10.14
N SER A 112 -13.97 32.93 -9.21
CA SER A 112 -13.03 32.80 -8.08
C SER A 112 -11.61 32.45 -8.53
N HIS A 113 -11.45 31.82 -9.69
CA HIS A 113 -10.15 31.43 -10.26
C HIS A 113 -9.65 32.38 -11.36
N LYS A 114 -10.28 33.54 -11.58
CA LYS A 114 -9.90 34.52 -12.61
C LYS A 114 -9.98 33.96 -14.04
N LEU A 115 -10.87 32.99 -14.26
CA LEU A 115 -11.11 32.30 -15.54
C LEU A 115 -12.41 32.73 -16.22
N GLY A 116 -13.20 33.61 -15.61
CA GLY A 116 -14.52 34.01 -16.14
C GLY A 116 -14.50 34.69 -17.51
N SER A 117 -13.33 35.16 -17.97
CA SER A 117 -13.15 35.75 -19.30
C SER A 117 -12.78 34.73 -20.38
N LEU A 118 -12.53 33.47 -20.02
CA LEU A 118 -12.13 32.42 -20.96
C LEU A 118 -13.34 31.88 -21.70
N ASP A 119 -13.20 31.71 -23.01
CA ASP A 119 -14.16 30.92 -23.77
C ASP A 119 -13.96 29.41 -23.56
N ARG A 120 -14.84 28.60 -24.16
CA ARG A 120 -14.78 27.14 -24.06
C ARG A 120 -13.44 26.56 -24.54
N THR A 121 -12.90 27.08 -25.64
CA THR A 121 -11.67 26.56 -26.27
C THR A 121 -10.46 26.92 -25.42
N GLU A 122 -10.38 28.17 -24.97
CA GLU A 122 -9.34 28.64 -24.06
C GLU A 122 -9.35 27.86 -22.74
N LEU A 123 -10.54 27.64 -22.17
CA LEU A 123 -10.69 26.83 -20.97
C LEU A 123 -10.33 25.36 -21.23
N CYS A 124 -10.64 24.81 -22.40
CA CYS A 124 -10.28 23.45 -22.77
C CYS A 124 -8.75 23.27 -22.78
N ILE A 125 -8.01 24.18 -23.43
CA ILE A 125 -6.53 24.18 -23.44
C ILE A 125 -5.98 24.22 -22.02
N LEU A 126 -6.48 25.16 -21.21
CA LEU A 126 -6.02 25.33 -19.83
C LEU A 126 -6.28 24.07 -18.99
N LEU A 127 -7.46 23.46 -19.12
CA LEU A 127 -7.80 22.25 -18.39
C LEU A 127 -7.00 21.05 -18.90
N MET A 128 -6.76 20.90 -20.20
CA MET A 128 -5.98 19.77 -20.75
C MET A 128 -4.56 19.70 -20.17
N GLN A 129 -3.90 20.85 -19.94
CA GLN A 129 -2.56 20.88 -19.34
C GLN A 129 -2.53 20.79 -17.80
N ASN A 130 -3.67 21.02 -17.12
CA ASN A 130 -3.75 21.06 -15.65
C ASN A 130 -4.53 19.87 -15.03
N ASP A 131 -5.51 19.30 -15.74
CA ASP A 131 -6.33 18.16 -15.31
C ASP A 131 -5.85 16.86 -15.97
N THR A 132 -5.12 16.05 -15.18
CA THR A 132 -4.53 14.79 -15.63
C THR A 132 -5.54 13.73 -16.06
N SER A 133 -6.84 13.93 -15.82
CA SER A 133 -7.89 13.00 -16.25
C SER A 133 -8.34 13.22 -17.70
N LEU A 134 -8.00 14.36 -18.31
CA LEU A 134 -8.49 14.73 -19.65
C LEU A 134 -7.69 14.06 -20.76
N LEU A 135 -6.36 14.01 -20.62
CA LEU A 135 -5.43 13.48 -21.61
C LEU A 135 -4.74 12.19 -21.14
N PRO A 136 -4.39 11.28 -22.07
CA PRO A 136 -3.63 10.07 -21.72
C PRO A 136 -2.21 10.42 -21.23
N PRO A 137 -1.67 9.76 -20.20
CA PRO A 137 -0.30 10.01 -19.77
C PRO A 137 0.71 9.50 -20.82
N VAL A 138 1.85 10.19 -20.95
CA VAL A 138 3.00 9.71 -21.73
C VAL A 138 3.49 8.37 -21.19
N CYS A 139 3.69 7.40 -22.07
CA CYS A 139 4.12 6.06 -21.70
C CYS A 139 5.58 6.06 -21.22
N HIS A 140 5.78 5.74 -19.95
CA HIS A 140 7.13 5.67 -19.37
C HIS A 140 7.94 4.51 -19.97
N SER A 141 7.36 3.32 -20.10
CA SER A 141 8.04 2.14 -20.67
C SER A 141 8.46 2.37 -22.12
N TYR A 142 7.67 3.10 -22.91
CA TYR A 142 8.05 3.52 -24.26
C TYR A 142 9.32 4.39 -24.26
N ASN A 143 9.40 5.32 -23.31
CA ASN A 143 10.52 6.25 -23.17
C ASN A 143 11.78 5.62 -22.54
N ASN A 144 11.70 4.38 -22.03
CA ASN A 144 12.80 3.70 -21.35
C ASN A 144 13.08 2.34 -22.00
N GLY A 145 14.26 2.15 -22.59
CA GLY A 145 14.64 0.92 -23.30
C GLY A 145 15.13 1.17 -24.72
N ALA A 146 15.63 0.10 -25.34
CA ALA A 146 16.05 0.07 -26.74
C ALA A 146 14.91 -0.45 -27.64
N GLY A 147 14.96 -0.13 -28.94
CA GLY A 147 13.94 -0.56 -29.91
C GLY A 147 12.79 0.44 -30.11
N GLN A 148 11.93 0.15 -31.08
CA GLN A 148 10.84 1.03 -31.55
C GLN A 148 9.83 1.38 -30.43
N TYR A 149 9.57 0.46 -29.51
CA TYR A 149 8.60 0.63 -28.41
C TYR A 149 9.26 0.70 -27.02
N GLY A 150 10.58 0.81 -26.93
CA GLY A 150 11.29 0.77 -25.65
C GLY A 150 11.02 -0.54 -24.88
N ARG A 151 10.64 -0.44 -23.60
CA ARG A 151 10.18 -1.54 -22.74
C ARG A 151 8.65 -1.72 -22.74
N CYS A 152 7.91 -1.06 -23.63
CA CYS A 152 6.46 -1.19 -23.68
C CYS A 152 6.04 -2.51 -24.34
N GLU A 153 5.46 -3.42 -23.57
CA GLU A 153 5.01 -4.74 -24.05
C GLU A 153 3.68 -4.67 -24.84
N GLU A 154 2.89 -3.62 -24.64
CA GLU A 154 1.60 -3.43 -25.31
C GLU A 154 1.74 -2.87 -26.74
N ALA A 155 2.93 -2.37 -27.12
CA ALA A 155 3.23 -1.79 -28.43
C ALA A 155 2.11 -0.86 -28.95
N GLU A 156 1.59 -1.10 -30.16
CA GLU A 156 0.50 -0.33 -30.76
C GLU A 156 -0.81 -0.36 -29.95
N GLY A 157 -1.02 -1.38 -29.11
CA GLY A 157 -2.20 -1.50 -28.25
C GLY A 157 -2.13 -0.72 -26.93
N CYS A 158 -1.02 -0.01 -26.66
CA CYS A 158 -0.86 0.72 -25.42
C CYS A 158 -1.87 1.86 -25.29
N ARG A 159 -2.55 1.97 -24.15
CA ARG A 159 -3.50 3.09 -23.88
C ARG A 159 -2.82 4.37 -23.36
N ARG A 160 -1.50 4.36 -23.29
CA ARG A 160 -0.65 5.49 -22.84
C ARG A 160 0.07 6.05 -24.05
N LEU A 161 0.26 7.36 -24.08
CA LEU A 161 0.76 8.04 -25.26
C LEU A 161 2.24 7.69 -25.54
N HIS A 162 2.52 7.01 -26.65
CA HIS A 162 3.88 6.81 -27.14
C HIS A 162 4.41 8.06 -27.85
N ILE A 163 4.88 9.03 -27.07
CA ILE A 163 5.60 10.21 -27.59
C ILE A 163 6.92 10.35 -26.81
N CYS A 164 7.97 10.81 -27.48
CA CYS A 164 9.28 10.99 -26.85
C CYS A 164 9.25 12.12 -25.80
N GLU A 165 9.57 11.82 -24.54
CA GLU A 165 9.67 12.82 -23.47
C GLU A 165 10.76 13.87 -23.74
N ARG A 166 11.85 13.47 -24.42
CA ARG A 166 12.92 14.42 -24.77
C ARG A 166 12.46 15.42 -25.81
N TYR A 167 11.63 14.98 -26.76
CA TYR A 167 10.99 15.84 -27.75
C TYR A 167 10.06 16.89 -27.12
N LEU A 168 9.32 16.50 -26.07
CA LEU A 168 8.48 17.44 -25.31
C LEU A 168 9.28 18.47 -24.51
N ARG A 169 10.56 18.18 -24.20
CA ARG A 169 11.46 19.11 -23.52
C ARG A 169 12.26 19.98 -24.51
N GLY A 170 12.21 19.69 -25.81
CA GLY A 170 12.95 20.40 -26.86
C GLY A 170 13.30 19.47 -28.03
N ASP A 171 14.20 19.89 -28.91
CA ASP A 171 14.64 19.08 -30.05
C ASP A 171 15.24 17.76 -29.59
N CYS A 172 14.80 16.71 -30.28
CA CYS A 172 15.32 15.37 -30.15
C CYS A 172 15.44 14.77 -31.55
N ALA A 173 16.52 14.06 -31.81
CA ALA A 173 16.75 13.33 -33.06
C ALA A 173 16.72 11.81 -32.86
N CYS A 174 16.06 11.33 -31.80
CA CYS A 174 15.95 9.91 -31.52
C CYS A 174 14.85 9.25 -32.37
N PRO A 175 14.85 7.91 -32.52
CA PRO A 175 13.91 7.21 -33.41
C PRO A 175 12.50 7.03 -32.81
N ARG A 176 12.18 7.76 -31.74
CA ARG A 176 10.85 7.72 -31.12
C ARG A 176 9.93 8.73 -31.80
N ALA A 177 8.64 8.54 -31.61
CA ALA A 177 7.59 9.39 -32.15
C ALA A 177 7.79 10.83 -31.67
N HIS A 178 7.87 11.73 -32.65
CA HIS A 178 7.98 13.18 -32.50
C HIS A 178 6.80 13.90 -33.16
N ASP A 179 5.87 13.15 -33.74
CA ASP A 179 4.67 13.69 -34.34
C ASP A 179 3.41 13.08 -33.69
N PHE A 180 2.50 13.95 -33.29
CA PHE A 180 1.21 13.57 -32.70
C PHE A 180 0.23 13.03 -33.75
N PHE A 181 0.53 13.17 -35.04
CA PHE A 181 -0.20 12.57 -36.15
C PHE A 181 0.32 11.18 -36.55
N GLU A 182 1.39 10.68 -35.90
CA GLU A 182 1.81 9.29 -36.06
C GLU A 182 0.70 8.33 -35.58
N PRO A 183 0.62 7.09 -36.14
CA PRO A 183 -0.51 6.19 -35.93
C PRO A 183 -0.89 5.96 -34.46
N HIS A 184 0.11 5.73 -33.61
CA HIS A 184 -0.12 5.46 -32.18
C HIS A 184 -0.52 6.71 -31.38
N PRO A 185 0.24 7.83 -31.40
CA PRO A 185 -0.20 9.07 -30.75
C PRO A 185 -1.59 9.54 -31.18
N PHE A 186 -1.86 9.49 -32.48
CA PHE A 186 -3.12 9.93 -33.06
C PHE A 186 -4.30 9.09 -32.56
N SER A 187 -4.21 7.76 -32.70
CA SER A 187 -5.28 6.85 -32.27
C SER A 187 -5.53 6.94 -30.76
N THR A 188 -4.48 7.00 -29.95
CA THR A 188 -4.59 7.10 -28.48
C THR A 188 -5.30 8.38 -28.02
N LEU A 189 -5.10 9.50 -28.73
CA LEU A 189 -5.77 10.76 -28.44
C LEU A 189 -7.22 10.78 -28.95
N GLN A 190 -7.49 10.24 -30.14
CA GLN A 190 -8.84 10.08 -30.68
C GLN A 190 -9.70 9.18 -29.80
N ASP A 191 -9.16 8.06 -29.29
CA ASP A 191 -9.85 7.15 -28.36
C ASP A 191 -10.23 7.85 -27.04
N ARG A 192 -9.49 8.90 -26.66
CA ARG A 192 -9.78 9.75 -25.50
C ARG A 192 -10.75 10.90 -25.81
N GLY A 193 -11.22 10.97 -27.05
CA GLY A 193 -12.19 11.92 -27.57
C GLY A 193 -11.58 13.25 -28.02
N VAL A 194 -10.26 13.36 -28.14
CA VAL A 194 -9.60 14.60 -28.56
C VAL A 194 -9.90 14.83 -30.06
N PRO A 195 -10.56 15.93 -30.44
CA PRO A 195 -10.90 16.21 -31.83
C PRO A 195 -9.68 16.70 -32.62
N LEU A 196 -9.78 16.63 -33.96
CA LEU A 196 -8.70 16.96 -34.89
C LEU A 196 -8.19 18.40 -34.77
N ASP A 197 -9.08 19.35 -34.51
CA ASP A 197 -8.74 20.78 -34.31
C ASP A 197 -7.84 21.00 -33.10
N LEU A 198 -7.98 20.19 -32.05
CA LEU A 198 -7.12 20.25 -30.86
C LEU A 198 -5.78 19.51 -31.04
N MET A 199 -5.64 18.64 -32.05
CA MET A 199 -4.41 17.87 -32.27
C MET A 199 -3.19 18.77 -32.50
N ALA A 200 -3.37 19.90 -33.20
CA ALA A 200 -2.30 20.87 -33.46
C ALA A 200 -1.73 21.49 -32.18
N SER A 201 -2.53 21.57 -31.10
CA SER A 201 -2.11 22.12 -29.81
C SER A 201 -1.40 21.10 -28.90
N MET A 202 -1.43 19.81 -29.25
CA MET A 202 -0.97 18.75 -28.34
C MET A 202 0.52 18.83 -28.02
N LYS A 203 1.35 19.25 -28.98
CA LYS A 203 2.78 19.46 -28.72
C LYS A 203 2.99 20.45 -27.58
N ASP A 204 2.33 21.60 -27.63
CA ASP A 204 2.48 22.67 -26.64
C ASP A 204 1.88 22.25 -25.29
N VAL A 205 0.68 21.66 -25.32
CA VAL A 205 -0.02 21.16 -24.12
C VAL A 205 0.81 20.11 -23.37
N TYR A 206 1.36 19.11 -24.05
CA TYR A 206 2.20 18.09 -23.42
C TYR A 206 3.58 18.63 -22.98
N SER A 207 4.13 19.59 -23.71
CA SER A 207 5.36 20.29 -23.29
C SER A 207 5.12 21.08 -22.00
N ASN A 208 3.97 21.73 -21.88
CA ASN A 208 3.55 22.45 -20.68
C ASN A 208 3.37 21.51 -19.49
N ILE A 209 2.70 20.37 -19.70
CA ILE A 209 2.56 19.31 -18.68
C ILE A 209 3.93 18.86 -18.18
N GLU A 210 4.88 18.62 -19.09
CA GLU A 210 6.20 18.12 -18.74
C GLU A 210 7.08 19.17 -18.04
N ALA A 211 6.98 20.44 -18.43
CA ALA A 211 7.64 21.55 -17.74
C ALA A 211 7.12 21.71 -16.29
N MET A 212 5.80 21.63 -16.10
CA MET A 212 5.18 21.66 -14.78
C MET A 212 5.58 20.46 -13.91
N ARG A 213 5.68 19.25 -14.49
CA ARG A 213 6.18 18.05 -13.78
C ARG A 213 7.65 18.15 -13.41
N SER A 214 8.49 18.69 -14.28
CA SER A 214 9.93 18.84 -14.04
C SER A 214 10.23 19.82 -12.91
N ARG A 215 9.45 20.90 -12.79
CA ARG A 215 9.45 21.83 -11.65
C ARG A 215 9.07 21.12 -10.35
N ALA A 216 8.01 20.32 -10.35
CA ALA A 216 7.58 19.56 -9.17
C ALA A 216 8.63 18.53 -8.71
N ARG A 217 9.46 18.01 -9.62
CA ARG A 217 10.56 17.08 -9.34
C ARG A 217 11.90 17.74 -8.99
N GLY A 218 11.96 19.07 -8.89
CA GLY A 218 13.18 19.81 -8.52
C GLY A 218 14.32 19.73 -9.57
N ARG A 219 14.02 19.46 -10.84
CA ARG A 219 15.02 19.25 -11.91
C ARG A 219 15.39 20.50 -12.73
N LEU A 220 14.93 21.69 -12.34
CA LEU A 220 15.27 22.97 -12.98
C LEU A 220 15.96 23.90 -11.97
N PRO A 221 17.03 24.63 -12.34
CA PRO A 221 17.66 25.60 -11.46
C PRO A 221 16.74 26.81 -11.19
N PRO A 222 16.88 27.48 -10.03
CA PRO A 222 16.23 28.78 -9.82
C PRO A 222 16.83 29.82 -10.77
N SER A 223 16.00 30.75 -11.24
CA SER A 223 16.41 31.87 -12.08
C SER A 223 17.43 32.77 -11.34
N HIS A 224 18.69 32.75 -11.78
CA HIS A 224 19.68 33.75 -11.37
C HIS A 224 19.40 35.07 -12.08
N SER A 225 19.05 36.10 -11.30
CA SER A 225 19.13 37.50 -11.68
C SER A 225 20.60 37.90 -11.80
N THR A 226 21.01 38.32 -13.00
CA THR A 226 22.34 38.83 -13.33
C THR A 226 22.52 40.29 -12.90
N GLY A 227 23.61 40.58 -12.21
CA GLY A 227 24.24 41.91 -12.08
C GLY A 227 25.75 41.72 -11.97
N PRO A 228 26.59 42.58 -12.59
CA PRO A 228 28.00 42.28 -12.87
C PRO A 228 28.93 42.56 -11.68
N GLY A 229 30.11 41.94 -11.74
CA GLY A 229 31.00 41.73 -10.61
C GLY A 229 31.74 42.95 -10.03
N GLY A 230 32.39 42.68 -8.90
CA GLY A 230 33.31 43.57 -8.21
C GLY A 230 33.71 42.96 -6.86
N SER A 231 34.95 42.50 -6.75
CA SER A 231 35.56 42.00 -5.52
C SER A 231 35.78 43.13 -4.52
N SER A 232 35.46 42.93 -3.23
CA SER A 232 36.19 43.47 -2.05
C SER A 232 35.52 43.03 -0.74
N HIS A 233 36.34 42.69 0.26
CA HIS A 233 35.97 42.37 1.64
C HIS A 233 35.28 43.54 2.37
N VAL A 234 34.38 43.21 3.30
CA VAL A 234 34.32 43.59 4.74
C VAL A 234 32.90 43.31 5.27
N GLY A 235 32.82 42.81 6.50
CA GLY A 235 31.63 42.14 7.06
C GLY A 235 30.51 43.04 7.59
N GLY A 236 29.49 42.38 8.15
CA GLY A 236 28.51 42.98 9.04
C GLY A 236 27.11 43.14 8.46
N ASN A 237 26.31 42.07 8.56
CA ASN A 237 24.87 42.00 8.87
C ASN A 237 24.14 41.00 7.94
N ARG A 238 23.93 39.79 8.47
CA ARG A 238 23.05 38.80 7.85
C ARG A 238 21.60 39.28 7.96
N LEU A 239 20.99 39.57 6.82
CA LEU A 239 19.54 39.51 6.65
C LEU A 239 19.06 38.06 6.88
N PRO A 240 17.82 37.84 7.37
CA PRO A 240 17.32 36.50 7.69
C PRO A 240 17.30 35.62 6.43
N GLU A 241 17.98 34.49 6.53
CA GLU A 241 18.03 33.43 5.54
C GLU A 241 16.59 32.98 5.21
N ALA A 242 16.20 33.03 3.93
CA ALA A 242 14.88 32.61 3.49
C ALA A 242 14.59 31.20 4.04
N THR A 243 13.58 31.10 4.91
CA THR A 243 13.22 29.87 5.60
C THR A 243 12.89 28.79 4.57
N ARG A 244 13.78 27.80 4.41
CA ARG A 244 13.52 26.62 3.57
C ARG A 244 12.19 26.00 3.97
N ASP A 245 11.33 25.74 2.98
CA ASP A 245 10.03 25.11 3.22
C ASP A 245 10.22 23.68 3.76
N LYS A 246 9.79 23.45 5.00
CA LYS A 246 9.99 22.19 5.72
C LYS A 246 8.82 21.26 5.41
N THR A 247 9.07 20.15 4.72
CA THR A 247 8.03 19.22 4.23
C THR A 247 7.85 17.96 5.08
N GLU A 248 8.74 17.73 6.06
CA GLU A 248 8.74 16.54 6.92
C GLU A 248 9.05 16.94 8.37
N ILE A 249 8.47 16.25 9.34
CA ILE A 249 8.70 16.49 10.78
C ILE A 249 9.99 15.81 11.23
N CYS A 250 10.77 16.52 12.03
CA CYS A 250 12.04 16.05 12.57
C CYS A 250 11.81 15.00 13.65
N LEU A 251 12.11 13.74 13.32
CA LEU A 251 12.09 12.61 14.25
C LEU A 251 12.89 12.88 15.56
N TYR A 252 14.08 13.46 15.45
CA TYR A 252 14.91 13.78 16.61
C TYR A 252 14.31 14.89 17.47
N PHE A 253 13.55 15.82 16.89
CA PHE A 253 12.85 16.85 17.67
C PHE A 253 11.67 16.25 18.43
N VAL A 254 10.88 15.39 17.76
CA VAL A 254 9.77 14.66 18.39
C VAL A 254 10.26 13.83 19.59
N LYS A 255 11.47 13.26 19.50
CA LYS A 255 12.15 12.52 20.58
C LYS A 255 12.86 13.41 21.63
N GLY A 256 12.94 14.73 21.42
CA GLY A 256 13.58 15.68 22.33
C GLY A 256 15.11 15.76 22.24
N SER A 257 15.71 15.28 21.14
CA SER A 257 17.17 15.19 20.95
C SER A 257 17.69 15.92 19.70
N CYS A 258 16.89 16.81 19.08
CA CYS A 258 17.34 17.59 17.92
C CYS A 258 18.38 18.64 18.34
N LYS A 259 19.60 18.49 17.82
CA LYS A 259 20.76 19.38 18.06
C LYS A 259 20.84 20.58 17.10
N HIS A 260 19.92 20.68 16.15
CA HIS A 260 19.98 21.69 15.08
C HIS A 260 19.13 22.94 15.34
N GLY A 261 18.25 22.94 16.35
CA GLY A 261 17.39 24.09 16.68
C GLY A 261 16.65 24.62 15.45
N ASP A 262 16.57 25.94 15.31
CA ASP A 262 15.87 26.59 14.18
C ASP A 262 16.52 26.32 12.81
N ARG A 263 17.80 25.90 12.80
CA ARG A 263 18.54 25.51 11.59
C ARG A 263 18.23 24.09 11.12
N CYS A 264 17.31 23.37 11.77
CA CYS A 264 16.89 22.04 11.32
C CYS A 264 16.15 22.14 9.98
N PHE A 265 16.53 21.30 9.01
CA PHE A 265 15.91 21.22 7.68
C PHE A 265 14.51 20.56 7.69
N ARG A 266 14.09 20.02 8.85
CA ARG A 266 12.79 19.40 9.09
C ARG A 266 11.98 20.21 10.09
N ALA A 267 10.66 20.15 9.99
CA ALA A 267 9.74 20.87 10.85
C ALA A 267 9.82 20.37 12.29
N HIS A 268 9.76 21.28 13.25
CA HIS A 268 9.73 20.97 14.66
C HIS A 268 8.29 21.01 15.14
N SER A 269 7.69 19.84 15.31
CA SER A 269 6.33 19.67 15.85
C SER A 269 6.39 18.77 17.08
N ALA A 270 5.52 19.04 18.05
CA ALA A 270 5.36 18.18 19.23
C ALA A 270 4.63 16.87 18.89
N LEU A 271 3.89 16.79 17.79
CA LEU A 271 3.13 15.62 17.37
C LEU A 271 3.74 14.99 16.11
N PRO A 272 3.48 13.70 15.81
CA PRO A 272 3.98 13.05 14.60
C PRO A 272 3.36 13.58 13.29
N TYR A 273 2.42 14.52 13.42
CA TYR A 273 1.74 15.24 12.36
C TYR A 273 1.64 16.74 12.69
N SER A 274 1.48 17.56 11.65
CA SER A 274 1.18 18.99 11.77
C SER A 274 0.35 19.41 10.57
N TRP A 275 -0.81 20.00 10.84
CA TRP A 275 -1.71 20.56 9.85
C TRP A 275 -1.42 22.06 9.72
N GLU A 276 -1.15 22.49 8.51
CA GLU A 276 -0.79 23.87 8.21
C GLU A 276 -1.68 24.39 7.10
N VAL A 277 -2.14 25.63 7.26
CA VAL A 277 -2.83 26.39 6.23
C VAL A 277 -1.86 27.38 5.62
N ARG A 278 -1.96 27.56 4.31
CA ARG A 278 -1.20 28.57 3.61
C ARG A 278 -1.81 29.93 3.86
N ASP A 279 -1.03 30.83 4.44
CA ASP A 279 -1.37 32.22 4.71
C ASP A 279 -0.38 33.11 3.95
N GLY A 280 -0.80 33.59 2.77
CA GLY A 280 0.09 34.24 1.82
C GLY A 280 1.25 33.34 1.36
N LEU A 281 2.49 33.75 1.65
CA LEU A 281 3.71 33.02 1.28
C LEU A 281 4.18 32.03 2.36
N THR A 282 3.58 32.03 3.54
CA THR A 282 4.00 31.19 4.67
C THR A 282 2.97 30.13 5.02
N TRP A 283 3.41 29.10 5.72
CA TRP A 283 2.56 28.06 6.27
C TRP A 283 2.34 28.35 7.76
N ALA A 284 1.08 28.45 8.16
CA ALA A 284 0.67 28.69 9.53
C ALA A 284 0.00 27.43 10.11
N ALA A 285 0.37 27.05 11.33
CA ALA A 285 -0.22 25.90 12.00
C ALA A 285 -1.71 26.10 12.30
N LEU A 286 -2.50 25.04 12.13
CA LEU A 286 -3.92 25.03 12.45
C LEU A 286 -4.14 24.77 13.94
N ALA A 287 -5.01 25.56 14.57
CA ALA A 287 -5.29 25.45 16.00
C ALA A 287 -5.98 24.13 16.37
N ASP A 288 -6.79 23.59 15.46
CA ASP A 288 -7.56 22.35 15.56
C ASP A 288 -6.78 21.11 15.04
N ASN A 289 -5.45 21.15 15.13
CA ASN A 289 -4.53 20.15 14.58
C ASN A 289 -4.89 18.68 14.91
N GLU A 290 -5.18 18.38 16.18
CA GLU A 290 -5.50 17.00 16.61
C GLU A 290 -6.88 16.55 16.11
N THR A 291 -7.88 17.43 16.17
CA THR A 291 -9.24 17.14 15.68
C THR A 291 -9.27 16.96 14.16
N ILE A 292 -8.49 17.72 13.41
CA ILE A 292 -8.34 17.53 11.96
C ILE A 292 -7.68 16.18 11.68
N GLU A 293 -6.62 15.83 12.41
CA GLU A 293 -5.93 14.55 12.26
C GLU A 293 -6.85 13.36 12.54
N GLU A 294 -7.60 13.39 13.65
CA GLU A 294 -8.55 12.33 14.02
C GLU A 294 -9.57 12.07 12.90
N HIS A 295 -10.13 13.14 12.34
CA HIS A 295 -11.07 13.03 11.23
C HIS A 295 -10.39 12.53 9.95
N TYR A 296 -9.17 12.97 9.65
CA TYR A 296 -8.42 12.55 8.46
C TYR A 296 -8.07 11.07 8.52
N CYS A 297 -7.67 10.56 9.69
CA CYS A 297 -7.33 9.16 9.91
C CYS A 297 -8.49 8.19 9.59
N ASN A 298 -9.74 8.65 9.73
CA ASN A 298 -10.90 7.84 9.36
C ASN A 298 -11.13 7.90 7.83
N PRO A 299 -11.02 6.77 7.11
CA PRO A 299 -11.16 6.73 5.67
C PRO A 299 -12.58 7.07 5.18
N ALA A 300 -13.62 7.00 6.02
CA ALA A 300 -14.98 7.39 5.64
C ALA A 300 -15.16 8.92 5.53
N ASN A 301 -14.30 9.70 6.19
CA ASN A 301 -14.42 11.15 6.22
C ASN A 301 -13.77 11.79 4.98
N SER A 302 -14.51 12.68 4.33
CA SER A 302 -13.99 13.62 3.33
C SER A 302 -13.72 15.02 3.87
N TYR A 303 -14.22 15.34 5.08
CA TYR A 303 -14.08 16.66 5.71
C TYR A 303 -13.77 16.54 7.21
N SER A 304 -13.06 17.52 7.76
CA SER A 304 -13.00 17.73 9.21
C SER A 304 -14.30 18.36 9.74
N LYS A 305 -14.55 18.26 11.05
CA LYS A 305 -15.62 19.02 11.73
C LYS A 305 -15.12 20.41 12.14
N GLY A 306 -15.99 21.42 12.13
CA GLY A 306 -15.68 22.78 12.56
C GLY A 306 -16.34 23.85 11.68
N VAL A 307 -16.15 25.12 12.04
CA VAL A 307 -16.71 26.27 11.30
C VAL A 307 -16.02 26.47 9.94
N GLU A 308 -14.71 26.19 9.86
CA GLU A 308 -13.95 26.12 8.60
C GLU A 308 -13.38 24.71 8.39
N PRO A 309 -14.15 23.77 7.82
CA PRO A 309 -13.71 22.40 7.66
C PRO A 309 -12.60 22.26 6.60
N VAL A 310 -11.64 21.37 6.85
CA VAL A 310 -10.63 20.93 5.89
C VAL A 310 -11.25 19.86 5.00
N CYS A 311 -11.23 20.05 3.69
CA CYS A 311 -11.54 19.01 2.72
C CYS A 311 -10.28 18.15 2.48
N PHE A 312 -10.36 16.87 2.84
CA PHE A 312 -9.22 15.95 2.78
C PHE A 312 -8.88 15.49 1.37
N ASP A 313 -9.87 15.45 0.48
CA ASP A 313 -9.67 14.99 -0.90
C ASP A 313 -8.98 16.07 -1.75
N THR A 314 -9.22 17.36 -1.48
CA THR A 314 -8.59 18.50 -2.18
C THR A 314 -7.45 19.14 -1.39
N MET A 315 -7.28 18.80 -0.11
CA MET A 315 -6.33 19.42 0.82
C MET A 315 -6.50 20.96 0.90
N THR A 316 -7.73 21.40 1.16
CA THR A 316 -8.10 22.83 1.25
C THR A 316 -8.99 23.13 2.44
N ARG A 317 -8.91 24.35 2.96
CA ARG A 317 -9.83 24.90 3.96
C ARG A 317 -10.32 26.26 3.47
N SER A 318 -11.63 26.39 3.25
CA SER A 318 -12.21 27.52 2.52
C SER A 318 -11.50 27.67 1.14
N LEU A 319 -10.78 28.77 0.90
CA LEU A 319 -9.99 29.00 -0.33
C LEU A 319 -8.47 28.78 -0.14
N ARG A 320 -8.03 28.39 1.07
CA ARG A 320 -6.62 28.29 1.44
C ARG A 320 -6.14 26.86 1.30
N ARG A 321 -4.94 26.67 0.76
CA ARG A 321 -4.28 25.35 0.70
C ARG A 321 -3.97 24.89 2.11
N VAL A 322 -4.22 23.63 2.37
CA VAL A 322 -3.84 22.97 3.61
C VAL A 322 -2.82 21.89 3.26
N ARG A 323 -1.89 21.63 4.17
CA ARG A 323 -1.00 20.47 4.08
C ARG A 323 -0.91 19.78 5.42
N ARG A 324 -0.63 18.49 5.35
CA ARG A 324 -0.26 17.68 6.50
C ARG A 324 1.24 17.37 6.41
N LEU A 325 2.02 17.90 7.34
CA LEU A 325 3.36 17.41 7.58
C LEU A 325 3.29 16.14 8.39
N SER A 326 4.21 15.22 8.14
CA SER A 326 4.30 13.95 8.84
C SER A 326 5.73 13.65 9.21
N THR A 327 5.91 12.88 10.27
CA THR A 327 7.15 12.11 10.44
C THR A 327 7.28 11.08 9.32
N VAL A 328 8.50 10.60 9.09
CA VAL A 328 8.78 9.54 8.09
C VAL A 328 7.87 8.33 8.30
N SER A 329 7.57 7.62 7.20
CA SER A 329 6.76 6.40 7.24
C SER A 329 7.39 5.34 8.14
N SER A 330 6.57 4.64 8.92
CA SER A 330 7.02 3.57 9.83
C SER A 330 7.67 2.39 9.09
N VAL A 331 7.38 2.19 7.79
CA VAL A 331 8.07 1.16 7.00
C VAL A 331 9.54 1.49 6.76
N LEU A 332 9.89 2.78 6.66
CA LEU A 332 11.26 3.28 6.44
C LEU A 332 12.08 3.44 7.72
N GLN A 333 11.44 3.74 8.85
CA GLN A 333 12.09 3.87 10.17
C GLN A 333 11.30 3.13 11.28
N PRO A 334 11.16 1.81 11.18
CA PRO A 334 10.24 1.05 12.05
C PRO A 334 10.60 1.01 13.53
N THR A 335 11.85 1.29 13.87
CA THR A 335 12.36 1.27 15.24
C THR A 335 12.30 2.66 15.90
N PHE A 336 11.91 3.70 15.16
CA PHE A 336 11.85 5.06 15.66
C PHE A 336 10.44 5.36 16.18
N ILE A 337 10.36 5.86 17.43
CA ILE A 337 9.09 6.19 18.08
C ILE A 337 8.36 7.28 17.30
N LEU A 338 7.03 7.21 17.28
CA LEU A 338 6.20 8.24 16.65
C LEU A 338 6.52 8.45 15.15
N THR A 339 6.89 7.39 14.44
CA THR A 339 6.87 7.38 12.97
C THR A 339 5.45 7.21 12.46
N THR A 340 5.15 7.74 11.28
CA THR A 340 3.78 7.72 10.74
C THR A 340 3.47 6.33 10.22
N GLN A 341 2.58 5.60 10.90
CA GLN A 341 2.03 4.35 10.38
C GLN A 341 0.90 4.67 9.40
N TRP A 342 0.98 4.12 8.19
CA TRP A 342 -0.02 4.29 7.15
C TRP A 342 -0.82 3.01 6.96
N ALA A 343 -2.15 3.17 6.89
CA ALA A 343 -3.11 2.12 6.62
C ALA A 343 -3.76 2.35 5.25
N TRP A 344 -4.05 1.26 4.56
CA TRP A 344 -4.66 1.26 3.23
C TRP A 344 -6.04 0.61 3.32
N TYR A 345 -7.02 1.21 2.67
CA TYR A 345 -8.42 0.79 2.69
C TYR A 345 -8.99 0.73 1.29
N TRP A 346 -9.92 -0.17 1.03
CA TRP A 346 -10.73 -0.22 -0.17
C TRP A 346 -12.21 -0.09 0.16
N GLU A 347 -12.98 0.55 -0.71
CA GLU A 347 -14.41 0.72 -0.52
C GLU A 347 -15.18 -0.50 -1.02
N ASP A 348 -15.99 -1.09 -0.14
CA ASP A 348 -16.82 -2.24 -0.44
C ASP A 348 -18.06 -1.87 -1.28
N GLU A 349 -19.03 -2.78 -1.41
CA GLU A 349 -20.25 -2.51 -2.19
C GLU A 349 -21.28 -1.69 -1.41
N HIS A 350 -21.15 -1.62 -0.08
CA HIS A 350 -22.02 -0.89 0.83
C HIS A 350 -21.49 0.51 1.17
N GLY A 351 -20.28 0.85 0.71
CA GLY A 351 -19.60 2.11 1.02
C GLY A 351 -18.72 2.04 2.27
N ASP A 352 -18.51 0.84 2.82
CA ASP A 352 -17.65 0.60 3.96
C ASP A 352 -16.18 0.52 3.53
N TRP A 353 -15.31 1.14 4.32
CA TRP A 353 -13.87 1.16 4.06
C TRP A 353 -13.19 -0.01 4.77
N ILE A 354 -12.83 -1.03 3.99
CA ILE A 354 -12.20 -2.25 4.49
C ILE A 354 -10.69 -2.15 4.39
N GLN A 355 -9.99 -2.37 5.51
CA GLN A 355 -8.54 -2.31 5.54
C GLN A 355 -7.91 -3.53 4.84
N TYR A 356 -6.88 -3.31 4.01
CA TYR A 356 -6.09 -4.40 3.43
C TYR A 356 -5.43 -5.25 4.54
N ALA A 357 -5.56 -6.58 4.42
CA ALA A 357 -5.19 -7.62 5.40
C ALA A 357 -6.07 -7.75 6.66
N MET A 358 -7.26 -7.15 6.72
CA MET A 358 -8.26 -7.44 7.76
C MET A 358 -9.48 -8.14 7.11
N ALA A 359 -9.77 -9.39 7.50
CA ALA A 359 -10.99 -10.08 7.08
C ALA A 359 -12.19 -9.49 7.83
N ALA A 360 -12.74 -8.39 7.34
CA ALA A 360 -13.96 -7.79 7.84
C ALA A 360 -15.05 -7.85 6.77
N GLY A 361 -16.29 -8.18 7.18
CA GLY A 361 -17.47 -8.10 6.31
C GLY A 361 -17.75 -9.30 5.39
N GLY A 362 -17.21 -10.50 5.66
CA GLY A 362 -17.46 -11.68 4.82
C GLY A 362 -16.65 -11.71 3.51
N HIS A 363 -15.69 -10.81 3.35
CA HIS A 363 -14.76 -10.78 2.21
C HIS A 363 -13.49 -11.60 2.49
N ASN A 364 -12.96 -12.25 1.45
CA ASN A 364 -11.72 -13.03 1.55
C ASN A 364 -10.52 -12.13 1.88
N SER A 365 -9.61 -12.58 2.75
CA SER A 365 -8.36 -11.87 3.04
C SER A 365 -7.53 -11.65 1.77
N ALA A 366 -7.11 -10.41 1.55
CA ALA A 366 -6.14 -10.09 0.51
C ALA A 366 -4.77 -10.68 0.85
N SER A 367 -4.03 -11.13 -0.16
CA SER A 367 -2.65 -11.63 -0.06
C SER A 367 -1.63 -10.52 0.20
N ILE A 368 -2.09 -9.29 0.41
CA ILE A 368 -1.26 -8.10 0.61
C ILE A 368 -1.77 -7.28 1.78
N SER A 369 -0.85 -6.78 2.61
CA SER A 369 -1.15 -5.96 3.78
C SER A 369 -1.03 -4.46 3.52
N SER A 370 -1.56 -3.66 4.44
CA SER A 370 -1.33 -2.20 4.43
C SER A 370 0.15 -1.85 4.50
N GLU A 371 0.94 -2.62 5.25
CA GLU A 371 2.38 -2.46 5.38
C GLU A 371 3.11 -2.76 4.06
N ASP A 372 2.71 -3.82 3.34
CA ASP A 372 3.29 -4.16 2.03
C ASP A 372 2.96 -3.09 0.97
N LEU A 373 1.72 -2.60 0.97
CA LEU A 373 1.30 -1.51 0.09
C LEU A 373 2.03 -0.22 0.41
N GLU A 374 2.23 0.08 1.69
CA GLU A 374 2.99 1.24 2.12
C GLU A 374 4.47 1.12 1.74
N GLN A 375 5.09 -0.04 1.88
CA GLN A 375 6.48 -0.28 1.43
C GLN A 375 6.61 -0.03 -0.08
N LYS A 376 5.72 -0.62 -0.88
CA LYS A 376 5.70 -0.41 -2.34
C LYS A 376 5.44 1.05 -2.72
N TYR A 377 4.59 1.75 -1.97
CA TYR A 377 4.33 3.17 -2.18
C TYR A 377 5.55 4.06 -1.87
N GLN A 378 6.34 3.71 -0.85
CA GLN A 378 7.58 4.43 -0.55
C GLN A 378 8.67 4.18 -1.60
N GLU A 379 8.69 2.99 -2.22
CA GLU A 379 9.62 2.64 -3.30
C GLU A 379 9.24 3.32 -4.63
N ASP A 380 7.97 3.17 -5.04
CA ASP A 380 7.41 3.83 -6.20
C ASP A 380 5.92 4.16 -5.99
N PRO A 381 5.57 5.45 -5.74
CA PRO A 381 4.18 5.89 -5.63
C PRO A 381 3.33 5.63 -6.87
N ASN A 382 3.94 5.30 -8.01
CA ASN A 382 3.26 5.01 -9.27
C ASN A 382 3.20 3.51 -9.59
N ALA A 383 3.65 2.65 -8.68
CA ALA A 383 3.62 1.22 -8.90
C ALA A 383 2.18 0.72 -9.05
N VAL A 384 2.06 -0.33 -9.86
CA VAL A 384 0.84 -1.13 -9.99
C VAL A 384 1.10 -2.45 -9.28
N VAL A 385 0.26 -2.77 -8.31
CA VAL A 385 0.46 -3.89 -7.41
C VAL A 385 -0.57 -4.97 -7.68
N GLU A 386 -0.10 -6.16 -8.07
CA GLU A 386 -0.96 -7.33 -8.19
C GLU A 386 -1.04 -8.10 -6.87
N PHE A 387 -2.24 -8.56 -6.55
CA PHE A 387 -2.51 -9.39 -5.38
C PHE A 387 -3.77 -10.24 -5.59
N THR A 388 -4.01 -11.22 -4.72
CA THR A 388 -5.21 -12.06 -4.75
C THR A 388 -6.04 -11.88 -3.49
N ALA A 389 -7.35 -12.06 -3.57
CA ALA A 389 -8.21 -12.21 -2.40
C ALA A 389 -9.17 -13.39 -2.65
N GLY A 390 -8.91 -14.51 -1.96
CA GLY A 390 -9.54 -15.79 -2.28
C GLY A 390 -9.20 -16.25 -3.70
N SER A 391 -10.20 -16.59 -4.50
CA SER A 391 -10.03 -17.03 -5.90
C SER A 391 -9.94 -15.89 -6.91
N GLN A 392 -9.95 -14.63 -6.46
CA GLN A 392 -10.02 -13.46 -7.31
C GLN A 392 -8.65 -12.76 -7.35
N THR A 393 -8.27 -12.28 -8.54
CA THR A 393 -7.02 -11.54 -8.75
C THR A 393 -7.33 -10.08 -9.00
N TYR A 394 -6.55 -9.21 -8.36
CA TYR A 394 -6.71 -7.77 -8.40
C TYR A 394 -5.41 -7.07 -8.78
N GLU A 395 -5.58 -5.90 -9.37
CA GLU A 395 -4.53 -4.95 -9.68
C GLU A 395 -4.85 -3.63 -8.98
N LEU A 396 -3.91 -3.11 -8.18
CA LEU A 396 -4.05 -1.84 -7.48
C LEU A 396 -3.07 -0.81 -8.05
N SER A 397 -3.60 0.26 -8.64
CA SER A 397 -2.82 1.44 -9.02
C SER A 397 -2.61 2.32 -7.78
N LEU A 398 -1.36 2.40 -7.30
CA LEU A 398 -1.02 3.25 -6.14
C LEU A 398 -1.13 4.75 -6.48
N GLN A 399 -0.95 5.12 -7.75
CA GLN A 399 -1.11 6.50 -8.21
C GLN A 399 -2.59 6.90 -8.27
N ASP A 400 -3.42 6.06 -8.87
CA ASP A 400 -4.84 6.39 -9.09
C ASP A 400 -5.69 6.11 -7.87
N MET A 401 -5.17 5.36 -6.90
CA MET A 401 -5.89 4.87 -5.72
C MET A 401 -7.14 4.07 -6.15
N ILE A 402 -6.94 3.14 -7.09
CA ILE A 402 -8.01 2.29 -7.64
C ILE A 402 -7.57 0.83 -7.66
N GLN A 403 -8.38 -0.04 -7.07
CA GLN A 403 -8.30 -1.49 -7.20
C GLN A 403 -9.19 -1.94 -8.36
N THR A 404 -8.67 -2.81 -9.22
CA THR A 404 -9.39 -3.40 -10.36
C THR A 404 -9.38 -4.92 -10.26
N ASN A 405 -10.54 -5.57 -10.31
CA ASN A 405 -10.61 -7.03 -10.44
C ASN A 405 -10.24 -7.43 -11.86
N LYS A 406 -9.24 -8.30 -12.06
CA LYS A 406 -8.75 -8.67 -13.39
C LYS A 406 -9.72 -9.56 -14.17
N ARG A 407 -10.58 -10.31 -13.48
CA ARG A 407 -11.55 -11.22 -14.09
C ARG A 407 -12.80 -10.49 -14.58
N TYR A 408 -13.35 -9.59 -13.76
CA TYR A 408 -14.62 -8.90 -14.03
C TYR A 408 -14.46 -7.44 -14.45
N GLY A 409 -13.27 -6.86 -14.31
CA GLY A 409 -13.00 -5.46 -14.62
C GLY A 409 -13.61 -4.44 -13.65
N THR A 410 -14.23 -4.90 -12.56
CA THR A 410 -14.85 -4.03 -11.54
C THR A 410 -13.79 -3.21 -10.84
N LYS A 411 -14.05 -1.91 -10.66
CA LYS A 411 -13.14 -0.95 -10.02
C LYS A 411 -13.68 -0.50 -8.67
N LYS A 412 -12.80 -0.40 -7.67
CA LYS A 412 -13.10 0.05 -6.31
C LYS A 412 -12.11 1.14 -5.90
N LEU A 413 -12.60 2.14 -5.15
CA LEU A 413 -11.76 3.21 -4.63
C LEU A 413 -10.86 2.68 -3.52
N VAL A 414 -9.67 3.26 -3.43
CA VAL A 414 -8.70 3.00 -2.38
C VAL A 414 -8.38 4.30 -1.66
N ARG A 415 -8.16 4.23 -0.34
CA ARG A 415 -7.72 5.36 0.48
C ARG A 415 -6.53 4.96 1.32
N ARG A 416 -5.50 5.81 1.29
CA ARG A 416 -4.33 5.75 2.18
C ARG A 416 -4.52 6.77 3.30
N ARG A 417 -4.59 6.32 4.56
CA ARG A 417 -4.77 7.18 5.75
C ARG A 417 -3.77 6.82 6.86
N PRO A 418 -3.27 7.79 7.64
CA PRO A 418 -2.41 7.51 8.78
C PRO A 418 -3.22 6.90 9.92
N VAL A 419 -2.59 6.10 10.78
CA VAL A 419 -3.19 5.63 12.03
C VAL A 419 -3.15 6.77 13.05
N PHE A 420 -4.30 7.05 13.68
CA PHE A 420 -4.43 8.17 14.61
C PHE A 420 -3.60 7.97 15.89
N VAL A 421 -2.90 9.04 16.30
CA VAL A 421 -2.14 9.12 17.55
C VAL A 421 -2.56 10.41 18.26
N SER A 422 -3.20 10.32 19.41
CA SER A 422 -3.57 11.51 20.19
C SER A 422 -2.34 12.21 20.79
N ALA A 423 -2.49 13.46 21.22
CA ALA A 423 -1.45 14.17 21.94
C ALA A 423 -1.10 13.47 23.26
N ALA A 424 -2.10 12.87 23.93
CA ALA A 424 -1.90 12.05 25.12
C ALA A 424 -1.08 10.78 24.81
N ASP A 425 -1.41 10.07 23.73
CA ASP A 425 -0.66 8.87 23.30
C ASP A 425 0.78 9.24 22.91
N ALA A 426 0.96 10.34 22.17
CA ALA A 426 2.28 10.81 21.77
C ALA A 426 3.14 11.14 23.01
N GLN A 427 2.56 11.79 24.02
CA GLN A 427 3.25 12.12 25.26
C GLN A 427 3.54 10.87 26.11
N ALA A 428 2.62 9.89 26.15
CA ALA A 428 2.83 8.62 26.81
C ALA A 428 3.98 7.82 26.15
N ILE A 429 4.05 7.81 24.82
CA ILE A 429 5.12 7.14 24.06
C ILE A 429 6.48 7.80 24.32
N LYS A 430 6.53 9.13 24.46
CA LYS A 430 7.78 9.88 24.75
C LYS A 430 8.28 9.70 26.18
N THR A 431 7.37 9.68 27.15
CA THR A 431 7.71 9.66 28.58
C THR A 431 7.90 8.24 29.12
N SER A 432 7.42 7.23 28.39
CA SER A 432 7.58 5.83 28.74
C SER A 432 9.06 5.41 28.71
N LYS A 433 9.63 5.12 29.90
CA LYS A 433 10.86 4.31 30.05
C LYS A 433 10.65 2.83 29.70
N ARG A 434 9.41 2.42 29.41
CA ARG A 434 9.05 1.12 28.84
C ARG A 434 9.05 1.23 27.32
N ALA A 435 9.60 0.23 26.63
CA ALA A 435 9.41 0.10 25.18
C ALA A 435 7.90 0.19 24.87
N PRO A 436 7.49 0.97 23.86
CA PRO A 436 6.09 1.28 23.62
C PRO A 436 5.34 0.00 23.24
N ASN A 437 4.51 -0.48 24.17
CA ASN A 437 3.49 -1.49 23.92
C ASN A 437 2.15 -0.76 23.76
N SER A 438 1.65 -0.70 22.52
CA SER A 438 0.30 -1.13 22.14
C SER A 438 -0.21 -0.35 20.93
N ARG A 439 0.29 -0.74 19.75
CA ARG A 439 -0.47 -1.02 18.51
C ARG A 439 0.53 -1.65 17.55
N SER A 440 0.60 -2.99 17.58
CA SER A 440 1.29 -3.87 16.62
C SER A 440 2.58 -3.31 15.98
N ASN A 441 3.64 -3.12 16.77
CA ASN A 441 4.99 -2.98 16.23
C ASN A 441 5.57 -4.38 16.00
N PHE A 442 5.30 -4.95 14.83
CA PHE A 442 5.86 -6.23 14.35
C PHE A 442 7.40 -6.28 14.35
N LYS A 443 8.06 -5.14 14.55
CA LYS A 443 9.50 -4.94 14.39
C LYS A 443 10.25 -4.64 15.70
N ALA A 444 9.58 -4.74 16.86
CA ALA A 444 10.29 -4.68 18.14
C ALA A 444 11.03 -6.00 18.38
N LEU A 445 12.34 -5.99 18.11
CA LEU A 445 13.22 -7.07 18.54
C LEU A 445 13.15 -7.22 20.06
N PRO A 446 13.17 -8.44 20.60
CA PRO A 446 13.12 -8.67 22.04
C PRO A 446 14.19 -7.86 22.78
N ALA A 447 13.82 -7.31 23.94
CA ALA A 447 14.71 -6.42 24.69
C ALA A 447 16.03 -7.10 25.11
N HIS A 448 16.00 -8.42 25.28
CA HIS A 448 17.16 -9.23 25.65
C HIS A 448 18.09 -9.56 24.47
N TRP A 449 17.70 -9.23 23.22
CA TRP A 449 18.56 -9.46 22.05
C TRP A 449 19.73 -8.50 22.01
N ASP A 450 20.87 -9.03 21.56
CA ASP A 450 22.01 -8.23 21.16
C ASP A 450 21.74 -7.63 19.77
N LYS A 451 21.34 -6.36 19.77
CA LYS A 451 21.00 -5.62 18.54
C LYS A 451 22.21 -5.37 17.64
N ALA A 452 23.43 -5.35 18.19
CA ALA A 452 24.65 -5.18 17.39
C ALA A 452 25.00 -6.47 16.62
N LEU A 453 24.54 -7.62 17.12
CA LEU A 453 24.79 -8.94 16.54
C LEU A 453 23.59 -9.51 15.77
N THR A 454 22.54 -8.72 15.54
CA THR A 454 21.36 -9.17 14.79
C THR A 454 21.52 -8.79 13.32
N PRO A 455 21.73 -9.75 12.40
CA PRO A 455 21.84 -9.44 10.98
C PRO A 455 20.48 -9.06 10.39
N GLU A 456 20.48 -8.22 9.36
CA GLU A 456 19.26 -7.87 8.60
C GLU A 456 18.72 -9.05 7.78
N THR A 457 19.59 -9.98 7.37
CA THR A 457 19.22 -11.22 6.68
C THR A 457 19.99 -12.40 7.28
N GLY A 458 19.34 -13.56 7.38
CA GLY A 458 19.90 -14.75 8.03
C GLY A 458 19.74 -14.74 9.55
N TYR A 459 20.65 -15.40 10.26
CA TYR A 459 20.55 -15.60 11.70
C TYR A 459 21.91 -15.49 12.40
N LYS A 460 21.89 -15.19 13.70
CA LYS A 460 23.06 -15.30 14.57
C LYS A 460 22.74 -16.14 15.80
N ARG A 461 23.67 -17.01 16.19
CA ARG A 461 23.69 -17.65 17.51
C ARG A 461 24.49 -16.79 18.47
N VAL A 462 23.84 -16.37 19.55
CA VAL A 462 24.44 -15.57 20.62
C VAL A 462 24.50 -16.45 21.87
N PRO A 463 25.71 -16.80 22.36
CA PRO A 463 25.85 -17.60 23.56
C PRO A 463 25.21 -16.91 24.76
N VAL A 464 24.41 -17.65 25.52
CA VAL A 464 23.74 -17.17 26.74
C VAL A 464 24.58 -17.62 27.95
N PRO A 465 25.17 -16.69 28.72
CA PRO A 465 25.99 -17.06 29.87
C PRO A 465 25.18 -17.75 30.98
N ASN A 466 25.76 -18.77 31.61
CA ASN A 466 25.11 -19.57 32.66
C ASN A 466 24.68 -18.78 33.92
N SER A 467 25.25 -17.59 34.13
CA SER A 467 24.95 -16.70 35.24
C SER A 467 23.62 -15.93 35.06
N THR A 468 23.12 -15.84 33.82
CA THR A 468 21.94 -15.04 33.47
C THR A 468 20.63 -15.69 33.94
N ALA A 469 19.59 -14.86 34.16
CA ALA A 469 18.24 -15.35 34.46
C ALA A 469 17.67 -16.17 33.28
N GLU A 470 17.91 -15.71 32.05
CA GLU A 470 17.53 -16.37 30.80
C GLU A 470 18.05 -17.81 30.73
N TYR A 471 19.33 -18.03 31.03
CA TYR A 471 19.89 -19.39 31.06
C TYR A 471 19.23 -20.26 32.14
N LYS A 472 19.03 -19.71 33.34
CA LYS A 472 18.44 -20.45 34.47
C LYS A 472 17.00 -20.86 34.20
N GLU A 473 16.23 -20.04 33.49
CA GLU A 473 14.87 -20.37 33.05
C GLU A 473 14.88 -21.57 32.09
N ILE A 474 15.70 -21.53 31.04
CA ILE A 474 15.81 -22.64 30.08
C ILE A 474 16.37 -23.91 30.73
N LEU A 475 17.34 -23.78 31.62
CA LEU A 475 17.88 -24.90 32.41
C LEU A 475 16.79 -25.55 33.27
N ALA A 476 15.94 -24.76 33.93
CA ALA A 476 14.85 -25.28 34.73
C ALA A 476 13.81 -26.02 33.87
N LEU A 477 13.44 -25.47 32.70
CA LEU A 477 12.56 -26.15 31.75
C LEU A 477 13.16 -27.49 31.29
N PHE A 478 14.44 -27.52 30.92
CA PHE A 478 15.13 -28.73 30.47
C PHE A 478 15.25 -29.80 31.57
N SER A 479 15.73 -29.39 32.75
CA SER A 479 16.02 -30.28 33.89
C SER A 479 14.76 -30.90 34.50
N SER A 480 13.57 -30.35 34.22
CA SER A 480 12.29 -30.90 34.66
C SER A 480 12.10 -32.37 34.24
N THR A 481 12.64 -32.77 33.08
CA THR A 481 12.49 -34.13 32.53
C THR A 481 13.80 -34.78 32.09
N MET A 482 14.87 -33.99 31.89
CA MET A 482 16.19 -34.47 31.47
C MET A 482 17.14 -34.68 32.65
N ARG A 483 16.76 -35.54 33.61
CA ARG A 483 17.67 -35.96 34.69
C ARG A 483 18.82 -36.77 34.12
N GLY A 484 20.05 -36.55 34.59
CA GLY A 484 21.21 -37.28 34.11
C GLY A 484 22.01 -36.56 33.02
N PHE A 485 21.61 -35.34 32.62
CA PHE A 485 22.20 -34.60 31.52
C PHE A 485 22.57 -33.17 31.94
N ASP A 486 23.69 -32.69 31.41
CA ASP A 486 24.16 -31.31 31.57
C ASP A 486 24.03 -30.52 30.27
N ILE A 487 23.61 -29.27 30.38
CA ILE A 487 23.69 -28.31 29.27
C ILE A 487 25.14 -27.88 29.11
N VAL A 488 25.74 -28.23 27.97
CA VAL A 488 27.10 -27.84 27.56
C VAL A 488 27.12 -26.40 27.07
N SER A 489 26.15 -26.03 26.23
CA SER A 489 26.00 -24.66 25.75
C SER A 489 24.53 -24.32 25.47
N LEU A 490 24.21 -23.04 25.62
CA LEU A 490 22.91 -22.48 25.29
C LEU A 490 23.13 -21.28 24.37
N ASP A 491 22.63 -21.39 23.14
CA ASP A 491 22.67 -20.30 22.18
C ASP A 491 21.27 -19.72 22.00
N ARG A 492 21.12 -18.40 22.15
CA ARG A 492 19.95 -17.69 21.68
C ARG A 492 20.06 -17.47 20.19
N ILE A 493 19.01 -17.82 19.48
CA ILE A 493 18.91 -17.61 18.03
C ILE A 493 18.28 -16.25 17.80
N GLN A 494 19.00 -15.38 17.10
CA GLN A 494 18.54 -14.06 16.69
C GLN A 494 18.38 -14.07 15.17
N ASN A 495 17.16 -14.34 14.72
CA ASN A 495 16.77 -14.24 13.32
C ASN A 495 15.66 -13.20 13.20
N LYS A 496 16.01 -11.99 12.75
CA LYS A 496 15.08 -10.86 12.64
C LYS A 496 13.90 -11.17 11.72
N ALA A 497 14.16 -11.74 10.54
CA ALA A 497 13.12 -12.05 9.58
C ALA A 497 12.12 -13.08 10.11
N LEU A 498 12.59 -14.14 10.77
CA LEU A 498 11.69 -15.14 11.38
C LEU A 498 10.92 -14.56 12.57
N TRP A 499 11.54 -13.68 13.36
CA TRP A 499 10.86 -13.01 14.47
C TRP A 499 9.75 -12.09 13.99
N GLU A 500 10.00 -11.28 12.96
CA GLU A 500 9.00 -10.37 12.38
C GLU A 500 7.78 -11.13 11.85
N VAL A 501 8.01 -12.24 11.15
CA VAL A 501 6.91 -13.07 10.61
C VAL A 501 6.18 -13.85 11.71
N TYR A 502 6.88 -14.31 12.75
CA TYR A 502 6.27 -14.93 13.94
C TYR A 502 5.35 -13.94 14.68
N GLN A 503 5.82 -12.72 14.89
CA GLN A 503 5.03 -11.65 15.51
C GLN A 503 3.84 -11.25 14.63
N TRP A 504 4.01 -11.24 13.30
CA TRP A 504 2.92 -11.04 12.35
C TRP A 504 1.82 -12.10 12.50
N GLN A 505 2.21 -13.37 12.54
CA GLN A 505 1.27 -14.47 12.76
C GLN A 505 0.54 -14.35 14.11
N LYS A 506 1.25 -13.93 15.17
CA LYS A 506 0.68 -13.70 16.50
C LYS A 506 -0.43 -12.66 16.49
N ASP A 507 -0.22 -11.51 15.84
CA ASP A 507 -1.26 -10.49 15.79
C ASP A 507 -2.40 -10.88 14.83
N LEU A 508 -2.12 -11.62 13.75
CA LEU A 508 -3.16 -12.17 12.89
C LEU A 508 -4.10 -13.08 13.68
N MET A 509 -3.54 -14.03 14.44
CA MET A 509 -4.31 -14.93 15.30
C MET A 509 -5.06 -14.15 16.39
N LYS A 510 -4.46 -13.10 16.96
CA LYS A 510 -5.12 -12.21 17.94
C LYS A 510 -6.32 -11.48 17.34
N LYS A 511 -6.19 -10.93 16.13
CA LYS A 511 -7.29 -10.27 15.41
C LYS A 511 -8.42 -11.26 15.13
N ASN A 512 -8.10 -12.46 14.67
CA ASN A 512 -9.08 -13.51 14.36
C ASN A 512 -9.81 -14.01 15.61
N ASN A 513 -9.18 -13.96 16.80
CA ASN A 513 -9.79 -14.36 18.07
C ASN A 513 -10.44 -13.17 18.83
N GLY A 514 -11.00 -12.19 18.10
CA GLY A 514 -11.71 -11.06 18.69
C GLY A 514 -10.84 -10.17 19.58
N GLY A 515 -9.53 -10.09 19.29
CA GLY A 515 -8.56 -9.31 20.06
C GLY A 515 -8.02 -10.01 21.31
N ARG A 516 -8.44 -11.25 21.61
CA ARG A 516 -7.91 -12.02 22.74
C ARG A 516 -6.46 -12.42 22.50
N ASN A 517 -5.65 -12.41 23.55
CA ASN A 517 -4.26 -12.83 23.44
C ASN A 517 -4.18 -14.32 23.03
N VAL A 518 -3.32 -14.59 22.05
CA VAL A 518 -3.07 -15.94 21.54
C VAL A 518 -2.28 -16.73 22.58
N ALA A 519 -2.70 -17.97 22.82
CA ALA A 519 -1.96 -18.88 23.67
C ALA A 519 -0.59 -19.19 23.04
N GLU A 520 0.49 -18.84 23.76
CA GLU A 520 1.88 -19.08 23.38
C GLU A 520 2.53 -20.03 24.39
N LYS A 521 3.36 -20.95 23.91
CA LYS A 521 4.13 -21.88 24.76
C LYS A 521 5.58 -21.97 24.30
N GLN A 522 6.49 -22.17 25.26
CA GLN A 522 7.84 -22.65 24.98
C GLN A 522 7.83 -24.18 24.99
N LEU A 523 8.23 -24.79 23.87
CA LEU A 523 8.19 -26.23 23.66
C LEU A 523 9.49 -26.72 23.03
N PHE A 524 9.83 -27.99 23.23
CA PHE A 524 11.05 -28.62 22.76
C PHE A 524 10.88 -29.27 21.38
N HIS A 525 11.94 -29.21 20.57
CA HIS A 525 12.04 -29.93 19.30
C HIS A 525 13.42 -30.57 19.14
N GLY A 526 13.46 -31.90 19.06
CA GLY A 526 14.68 -32.65 18.79
C GLY A 526 14.85 -32.83 17.28
N THR A 527 16.06 -32.61 16.78
CA THR A 527 16.39 -32.84 15.39
C THR A 527 17.82 -33.36 15.26
N ASP A 528 18.11 -33.95 14.10
CA ASP A 528 19.47 -34.22 13.63
C ASP A 528 20.27 -32.92 13.45
N SER A 529 21.55 -32.97 13.80
CA SER A 529 22.48 -31.84 13.74
C SER A 529 22.59 -31.22 12.34
N LYS A 530 22.40 -32.02 11.27
CA LYS A 530 22.44 -31.54 9.88
C LYS A 530 21.32 -30.55 9.53
N HIS A 531 20.24 -30.50 10.31
CA HIS A 531 19.11 -29.59 10.05
C HIS A 531 19.18 -28.30 10.87
N ILE A 532 20.13 -28.15 11.80
CA ILE A 532 20.20 -27.00 12.71
C ILE A 532 20.30 -25.69 11.93
N ASP A 533 21.27 -25.59 11.01
CA ASP A 533 21.46 -24.38 10.20
C ASP A 533 20.24 -24.06 9.33
N ALA A 534 19.63 -25.09 8.74
CA ALA A 534 18.44 -24.93 7.91
C ALA A 534 17.25 -24.40 8.72
N ILE A 535 17.03 -24.91 9.93
CA ILE A 535 15.95 -24.47 10.83
C ILE A 535 16.21 -23.04 11.31
N CYS A 536 17.44 -22.72 11.73
CA CYS A 536 17.80 -21.38 12.17
C CYS A 536 17.64 -20.33 11.06
N HIS A 537 17.89 -20.70 9.80
CA HIS A 537 17.79 -19.80 8.65
C HIS A 537 16.37 -19.69 8.09
N ASN A 538 15.69 -20.83 7.91
CA ASN A 538 14.47 -20.94 7.10
C ASN A 538 13.22 -21.37 7.89
N ASN A 539 13.35 -21.55 9.20
CA ASN A 539 12.33 -22.10 10.09
C ASN A 539 12.02 -23.59 9.84
N PHE A 540 11.11 -24.16 10.63
CA PHE A 540 10.68 -25.55 10.49
C PHE A 540 9.84 -25.76 9.22
N ASP A 541 10.26 -26.70 8.38
CA ASP A 541 9.46 -27.20 7.25
C ASP A 541 9.29 -28.70 7.39
N TRP A 542 8.10 -29.14 7.81
CA TRP A 542 7.80 -30.56 8.02
C TRP A 542 7.92 -31.39 6.72
N ARG A 543 7.89 -30.76 5.54
CA ARG A 543 8.10 -31.43 4.25
C ARG A 543 9.58 -31.79 4.02
N ILE A 544 10.49 -31.09 4.70
CA ILE A 544 11.95 -31.23 4.58
C ILE A 544 12.51 -31.95 5.80
N CYS A 545 12.04 -31.62 7.01
CA CYS A 545 12.54 -32.16 8.28
C CYS A 545 12.10 -33.60 8.59
N GLY A 546 11.35 -34.24 7.68
CA GLY A 546 10.89 -35.63 7.81
C GLY A 546 9.68 -35.76 8.73
N THR A 547 8.74 -36.63 8.35
CA THR A 547 7.54 -36.94 9.13
C THR A 547 7.81 -38.06 10.13
N HIS A 548 8.57 -37.78 11.19
CA HIS A 548 8.75 -38.76 12.28
C HIS A 548 7.51 -38.75 13.19
N GLY A 549 6.53 -39.58 12.81
CA GLY A 549 5.24 -39.69 13.49
C GLY A 549 4.27 -38.64 12.99
N THR A 550 3.33 -39.04 12.12
CA THR A 550 2.21 -38.18 11.68
C THR A 550 0.95 -38.47 12.48
N ALA A 551 1.03 -39.07 13.67
CA ALA A 551 -0.13 -39.59 14.39
C ALA A 551 -1.23 -38.55 14.64
N TYR A 552 -0.84 -37.28 14.80
CA TYR A 552 -1.73 -36.16 15.13
C TYR A 552 -1.82 -35.11 14.02
N GLY A 553 -1.30 -35.43 12.83
CA GLY A 553 -1.35 -34.58 11.64
C GLY A 553 -0.01 -34.50 10.91
N LYS A 554 -0.05 -34.00 9.66
CA LYS A 554 1.14 -33.72 8.85
C LYS A 554 1.61 -32.28 9.05
N GLY A 555 2.27 -32.06 10.18
CA GLY A 555 2.83 -30.76 10.57
C GLY A 555 4.11 -30.91 11.37
N SER A 556 4.61 -29.82 11.94
CA SER A 556 5.80 -29.79 12.79
C SER A 556 5.42 -30.13 14.23
N TYR A 557 6.15 -31.05 14.86
CA TYR A 557 5.86 -31.59 16.20
C TYR A 557 6.73 -30.93 17.27
N PHE A 558 6.12 -30.55 18.39
CA PHE A 558 6.77 -29.93 19.53
C PHE A 558 6.30 -30.59 20.82
N ALA A 559 7.22 -30.83 21.75
CA ALA A 559 6.93 -31.51 23.00
C ALA A 559 7.01 -30.56 24.19
N ARG A 560 6.11 -30.75 25.17
CA ARG A 560 6.22 -30.09 26.47
C ARG A 560 7.48 -30.54 27.21
N ASP A 561 7.78 -31.83 27.12
CA ASP A 561 8.83 -32.49 27.90
C ASP A 561 10.07 -32.73 27.03
N ALA A 562 11.22 -32.15 27.41
CA ALA A 562 12.49 -32.31 26.70
C ALA A 562 12.89 -33.79 26.50
N LYS A 563 12.55 -34.66 27.45
CA LYS A 563 12.75 -36.11 27.36
C LYS A 563 12.08 -36.74 26.13
N TYR A 564 10.93 -36.24 25.71
CA TYR A 564 10.27 -36.73 24.50
C TYR A 564 11.06 -36.33 23.25
N SER A 565 11.51 -35.07 23.19
CA SER A 565 12.33 -34.54 22.09
C SER A 565 13.70 -35.21 21.99
N HIS A 566 14.27 -35.69 23.10
CA HIS A 566 15.55 -36.39 23.13
C HIS A 566 15.60 -37.60 22.18
N SER A 567 14.52 -38.38 22.08
CA SER A 567 14.42 -39.54 21.18
C SER A 567 14.47 -39.21 19.69
N TYR A 568 14.43 -37.92 19.34
CA TYR A 568 14.52 -37.41 17.97
C TYR A 568 15.86 -36.67 17.71
N THR A 569 16.80 -36.74 18.65
CA THR A 569 18.17 -36.23 18.50
C THR A 569 19.10 -37.33 18.02
N THR A 570 20.24 -36.97 17.41
CA THR A 570 21.27 -37.93 16.99
C THR A 570 21.94 -38.60 18.19
N ASP A 571 22.18 -39.91 18.10
CA ASP A 571 22.75 -40.71 19.19
C ASP A 571 24.29 -40.67 19.28
N SER A 572 24.97 -39.89 18.42
CA SER A 572 26.43 -39.79 18.38
C SER A 572 26.92 -38.37 18.72
N GLY A 573 27.73 -38.26 19.77
CA GLY A 573 28.38 -37.01 20.18
C GLY A 573 27.51 -36.09 21.04
N THR A 574 27.83 -34.80 21.04
CA THR A 574 27.06 -33.80 21.79
C THR A 574 25.70 -33.56 21.14
N ARG A 575 24.63 -33.79 21.90
CA ARG A 575 23.25 -33.75 21.39
C ARG A 575 22.74 -32.31 21.37
N CYS A 576 21.86 -32.01 20.41
CA CYS A 576 21.25 -30.70 20.28
C CYS A 576 19.72 -30.81 20.23
N MET A 577 19.02 -29.88 20.86
CA MET A 577 17.57 -29.69 20.70
C MET A 577 17.21 -28.21 20.74
N PHE A 578 16.11 -27.84 20.10
CA PHE A 578 15.58 -26.48 20.16
C PHE A 578 14.60 -26.30 21.31
N VAL A 579 14.57 -25.09 21.87
CA VAL A 579 13.40 -24.54 22.57
C VAL A 579 12.79 -23.50 21.65
N CYS A 580 11.50 -23.67 21.34
CA CYS A 580 10.79 -22.86 20.38
C CYS A 580 9.63 -22.13 21.04
N ARG A 581 9.37 -20.90 20.63
CA ARG A 581 8.09 -20.23 20.92
C ARG A 581 7.07 -20.67 19.89
N ILE A 582 5.93 -21.16 20.37
CA ILE A 582 4.87 -21.73 19.55
C ILE A 582 3.54 -21.03 19.87
N LEU A 583 2.91 -20.48 18.82
CA LEU A 583 1.54 -19.96 18.88
C LEU A 583 0.55 -21.11 18.79
N VAL A 584 0.28 -21.77 19.91
CA VAL A 584 -0.60 -22.94 19.98
C VAL A 584 -2.08 -22.58 19.79
N GLY A 585 -2.46 -21.33 20.13
CA GLY A 585 -3.83 -20.85 19.99
C GLY A 585 -4.88 -21.77 20.62
N ASP A 586 -6.05 -21.85 20.00
CA ASP A 586 -7.06 -22.84 20.32
C ASP A 586 -6.70 -24.17 19.66
N TYR A 587 -6.58 -25.24 20.45
CA TYR A 587 -6.19 -26.55 19.96
C TYR A 587 -7.25 -27.62 20.17
N THR A 588 -7.16 -28.68 19.38
CA THR A 588 -8.03 -29.87 19.49
C THR A 588 -7.23 -31.15 19.28
N GLN A 589 -7.87 -32.30 19.49
CA GLN A 589 -7.22 -33.59 19.30
C GLN A 589 -6.83 -33.80 17.83
N GLY A 590 -5.59 -34.19 17.59
CA GLY A 590 -5.07 -34.42 16.25
C GLY A 590 -5.45 -35.78 15.64
N ASN A 591 -5.36 -35.86 14.32
CA ASN A 591 -5.56 -37.08 13.55
C ASN A 591 -4.52 -37.18 12.43
N SER A 592 -4.07 -38.40 12.15
CA SER A 592 -3.02 -38.62 11.16
C SER A 592 -3.33 -38.20 9.72
N SER A 593 -4.61 -38.09 9.38
CA SER A 593 -5.07 -37.64 8.07
C SER A 593 -5.01 -36.11 7.89
N TYR A 594 -4.89 -35.34 8.99
CA TYR A 594 -4.98 -33.89 8.94
C TYR A 594 -3.77 -33.26 8.24
N LEU A 595 -4.07 -32.39 7.26
CA LEU A 595 -3.11 -31.54 6.55
C LEU A 595 -3.10 -30.09 7.08
N ARG A 596 -4.10 -29.77 7.90
CA ARG A 596 -4.35 -28.49 8.59
C ARG A 596 -5.18 -28.80 9.83
N PRO A 597 -5.26 -27.90 10.82
CA PRO A 597 -6.19 -28.10 11.94
C PRO A 597 -7.63 -28.26 11.44
N PRO A 598 -8.47 -29.05 12.12
CA PRO A 598 -9.86 -29.24 11.74
C PRO A 598 -10.71 -27.99 12.04
N SER A 599 -11.91 -27.97 11.46
CA SER A 599 -12.89 -26.91 11.68
C SER A 599 -13.48 -26.96 13.10
N LYS A 600 -13.79 -25.78 13.68
CA LYS A 600 -14.46 -25.66 14.99
C LYS A 600 -15.97 -25.88 14.91
N ASP A 601 -16.57 -25.55 13.78
CA ASP A 601 -18.02 -25.54 13.56
C ASP A 601 -18.48 -26.53 12.48
N GLY A 602 -17.54 -27.28 11.89
CA GLY A 602 -17.80 -28.18 10.76
C GLY A 602 -17.92 -27.46 9.41
N GLY A 603 -17.79 -26.12 9.39
CA GLY A 603 -17.72 -25.32 8.17
C GLY A 603 -16.28 -25.08 7.69
N ASP A 604 -16.13 -24.34 6.60
CA ASP A 604 -14.84 -24.13 5.92
C ASP A 604 -14.13 -22.82 6.29
N THR A 605 -14.59 -22.12 7.32
CA THR A 605 -14.14 -20.76 7.65
C THR A 605 -13.49 -20.61 9.03
N VAL A 606 -13.84 -21.44 10.01
CA VAL A 606 -13.35 -21.32 11.39
C VAL A 606 -12.59 -22.59 11.79
N PHE A 607 -11.29 -22.46 12.05
CA PHE A 607 -10.41 -23.60 12.35
C PHE A 607 -9.76 -23.46 13.72
N PHE A 608 -9.36 -24.60 14.28
CA PHE A 608 -8.38 -24.61 15.36
C PHE A 608 -7.03 -24.11 14.85
N ASP A 609 -6.16 -23.71 15.77
CA ASP A 609 -4.84 -23.16 15.49
C ASP A 609 -3.76 -24.25 15.51
N SER A 610 -3.95 -25.30 16.33
CA SER A 610 -3.04 -26.45 16.40
C SER A 610 -3.75 -27.73 16.81
N CYS A 611 -3.06 -28.86 16.66
CA CYS A 611 -3.53 -30.17 17.11
C CYS A 611 -2.68 -30.67 18.29
N VAL A 612 -3.28 -31.44 19.19
CA VAL A 612 -2.60 -32.05 20.34
C VAL A 612 -2.87 -33.55 20.44
N ASN A 613 -2.06 -34.26 21.22
CA ASN A 613 -2.30 -35.66 21.53
C ASN A 613 -3.46 -35.87 22.51
N ASP A 614 -3.60 -34.97 23.50
CA ASP A 614 -4.62 -34.99 24.55
C ASP A 614 -5.04 -33.54 24.84
N VAL A 615 -6.34 -33.26 24.80
CA VAL A 615 -6.87 -31.88 24.96
C VAL A 615 -6.81 -31.41 26.42
N PHE A 616 -6.90 -32.32 27.39
CA PHE A 616 -6.91 -32.00 28.81
C PHE A 616 -5.49 -31.87 29.38
N ASN A 617 -4.55 -32.67 28.88
CA ASN A 617 -3.16 -32.66 29.30
C ASN A 617 -2.21 -32.79 28.09
N PRO A 618 -2.11 -31.74 27.26
CA PRO A 618 -1.32 -31.80 26.03
C PRO A 618 0.17 -31.87 26.33
N SER A 619 0.83 -32.93 25.84
CA SER A 619 2.28 -33.13 25.92
C SER A 619 2.97 -33.02 24.57
N VAL A 620 2.21 -33.14 23.47
CA VAL A 620 2.66 -32.99 22.09
C VAL A 620 1.72 -32.03 21.36
N PHE A 621 2.30 -31.05 20.68
CA PHE A 621 1.61 -30.07 19.85
C PHE A 621 2.07 -30.23 18.39
N VAL A 622 1.12 -30.15 17.46
CA VAL A 622 1.34 -30.17 16.02
C VAL A 622 0.83 -28.87 15.42
N VAL A 623 1.74 -28.11 14.82
CA VAL A 623 1.43 -26.88 14.09
C VAL A 623 1.68 -27.09 12.60
N PHE A 624 0.80 -26.53 11.78
CA PHE A 624 0.78 -26.76 10.33
C PHE A 624 1.30 -25.54 9.57
N GLU A 625 1.22 -24.35 10.17
CA GLU A 625 1.78 -23.11 9.64
C GLU A 625 3.14 -22.83 10.30
N LYS A 626 4.18 -22.68 9.46
CA LYS A 626 5.56 -22.47 9.93
C LYS A 626 5.72 -21.12 10.64
N HIS A 627 4.91 -20.13 10.29
CA HIS A 627 4.95 -18.81 10.94
C HIS A 627 4.40 -18.83 12.38
N GLN A 628 3.78 -19.93 12.83
CA GLN A 628 3.40 -20.12 14.24
C GLN A 628 4.60 -20.47 15.14
N VAL A 629 5.80 -20.61 14.58
CA VAL A 629 7.00 -21.09 15.28
C VAL A 629 8.14 -20.09 15.17
N TYR A 630 8.82 -19.87 16.29
CA TYR A 630 10.13 -19.22 16.33
C TYR A 630 11.14 -20.11 17.07
N PRO A 631 12.23 -20.57 16.41
CA PRO A 631 13.31 -21.30 17.09
C PRO A 631 14.09 -20.30 17.95
N GLU A 632 13.85 -20.32 19.27
CA GLU A 632 14.35 -19.27 20.17
C GLU A 632 15.73 -19.61 20.75
N TYR A 633 15.92 -20.86 21.17
CA TYR A 633 17.17 -21.35 21.75
C TYR A 633 17.59 -22.66 21.13
N LEU A 634 18.91 -22.86 21.03
CA LEU A 634 19.53 -24.14 20.76
C LEU A 634 20.27 -24.59 22.02
N ILE A 635 19.84 -25.73 22.58
CA ILE A 635 20.49 -26.39 23.71
C ILE A 635 21.43 -27.45 23.15
N GLN A 636 22.70 -27.36 23.52
CA GLN A 636 23.66 -28.44 23.34
C GLN A 636 23.91 -29.10 24.71
N TYR A 637 23.80 -30.42 24.80
CA TYR A 637 23.84 -31.15 26.07
C TYR A 637 24.52 -32.52 25.94
N SER A 638 24.94 -33.06 27.08
CA SER A 638 25.59 -34.36 27.20
C SER A 638 25.16 -35.09 28.47
N GLU A 639 25.27 -36.41 28.48
CA GLU A 639 25.05 -37.22 29.67
C GLU A 639 26.15 -36.96 30.72
N HIS A 640 25.83 -37.02 32.02
CA HIS A 640 26.86 -36.94 33.05
C HIS A 640 27.82 -38.12 32.88
N TYR A 641 29.10 -37.84 32.69
CA TYR A 641 30.12 -38.84 32.99
C TYR A 641 30.21 -38.96 34.50
N HIS A 642 29.63 -40.02 35.07
CA HIS A 642 30.03 -40.45 36.39
C HIS A 642 31.50 -40.88 36.31
N THR A 643 32.40 -39.99 36.71
CA THR A 643 33.74 -40.40 37.16
C THR A 643 33.55 -41.14 38.48
N THR A 644 33.09 -42.39 38.44
CA THR A 644 33.31 -43.32 39.53
C THR A 644 34.79 -43.65 39.56
N ALA A 645 35.54 -42.87 40.35
CA ALA A 645 36.79 -43.33 40.89
C ALA A 645 36.50 -44.60 41.72
N GLY A 646 37.05 -45.73 41.28
CA GLY A 646 37.26 -46.92 42.10
C GLY A 646 36.11 -47.92 42.19
N ALA A 647 36.09 -48.89 41.28
CA ALA A 647 36.05 -50.31 41.61
C ALA A 647 36.21 -51.15 40.34
N THR A 648 37.36 -51.82 40.23
CA THR A 648 37.62 -52.94 39.33
C THR A 648 36.55 -54.03 39.47
N ALA A 649 35.85 -54.36 38.38
CA ALA A 649 35.28 -55.68 38.17
C ALA A 649 35.10 -55.95 36.68
N TYR A 650 35.93 -56.87 36.20
CA TYR A 650 35.84 -57.57 34.92
C TYR A 650 34.42 -58.09 34.69
N TYR A 651 33.82 -57.86 33.52
CA TYR A 651 33.00 -58.86 32.82
C TYR A 651 32.83 -58.50 31.34
N THR A 652 32.79 -59.57 30.56
CA THR A 652 32.93 -59.72 29.12
C THR A 652 31.66 -59.34 28.33
N GLN A 653 31.87 -59.11 27.03
CA GLN A 653 30.89 -58.88 25.95
C GLN A 653 29.53 -59.58 26.11
N THR A 654 28.45 -58.87 25.75
CA THR A 654 27.41 -59.39 24.83
C THR A 654 26.59 -58.24 24.24
N SER A 655 26.36 -58.35 22.94
CA SER A 655 25.53 -57.47 22.11
C SER A 655 24.04 -57.62 22.43
N ARG A 656 23.31 -56.50 22.50
CA ARG A 656 21.86 -56.47 22.21
C ARG A 656 21.42 -55.07 21.78
N ALA A 657 21.09 -54.94 20.50
CA ALA A 657 20.42 -53.77 19.95
C ALA A 657 19.04 -53.64 20.61
N ALA A 658 18.76 -52.48 21.23
CA ALA A 658 17.44 -52.16 21.72
C ALA A 658 16.52 -51.89 20.52
N SER A 659 15.47 -52.68 20.41
CA SER A 659 14.44 -52.62 19.38
C SER A 659 13.66 -51.29 19.44
N ARG A 660 13.56 -50.63 18.28
CA ARG A 660 12.58 -49.56 18.02
C ARG A 660 11.17 -50.04 18.37
N PRO A 661 10.32 -49.19 18.98
CA PRO A 661 8.88 -49.45 19.05
C PRO A 661 8.30 -49.49 17.63
N VAL A 662 7.67 -50.61 17.30
CA VAL A 662 6.95 -50.84 16.03
C VAL A 662 5.62 -50.07 16.07
N PRO A 663 5.29 -49.24 15.06
CA PRO A 663 3.92 -48.75 14.88
C PRO A 663 3.02 -49.90 14.43
N THR A 664 1.90 -50.08 15.13
CA THR A 664 0.82 -51.04 14.86
C THR A 664 0.37 -51.05 13.40
N GLN A 665 0.16 -52.28 12.89
CA GLN A 665 -0.27 -52.58 11.53
C GLN A 665 -1.64 -51.98 11.19
N ARG A 666 -1.76 -51.53 9.93
CA ARG A 666 -2.96 -51.04 9.24
C ARG A 666 -3.97 -52.18 9.02
N PRO A 667 -5.29 -51.97 9.20
CA PRO A 667 -6.31 -52.89 8.69
C PRO A 667 -6.32 -52.86 7.15
N THR A 668 -6.18 -54.03 6.54
CA THR A 668 -6.30 -54.26 5.10
C THR A 668 -7.71 -53.90 4.61
N ALA A 669 -7.81 -52.97 3.65
CA ALA A 669 -9.05 -52.74 2.91
C ALA A 669 -9.13 -53.74 1.75
N ALA A 670 -10.29 -54.39 1.61
CA ALA A 670 -10.61 -55.32 0.53
C ALA A 670 -10.48 -54.66 -0.87
N PRO A 671 -10.16 -55.44 -1.93
CA PRO A 671 -10.01 -54.91 -3.28
C PRO A 671 -11.35 -54.39 -3.83
N ARG A 672 -11.31 -53.18 -4.41
CA ARG A 672 -12.46 -52.55 -5.08
C ARG A 672 -12.58 -53.10 -6.52
N PRO A 673 -13.80 -53.36 -7.04
CA PRO A 673 -13.98 -53.81 -8.42
C PRO A 673 -13.53 -52.75 -9.44
N ALA A 674 -13.01 -53.21 -10.57
CA ALA A 674 -12.52 -52.38 -11.67
C ALA A 674 -13.62 -51.47 -12.27
N PRO A 675 -13.28 -50.24 -12.69
CA PRO A 675 -14.22 -49.36 -13.38
C PRO A 675 -14.46 -49.82 -14.82
N ALA A 676 -15.73 -49.83 -15.24
CA ALA A 676 -16.14 -50.11 -16.61
C ALA A 676 -15.64 -49.04 -17.60
N PRO A 677 -15.38 -49.40 -18.88
CA PRO A 677 -14.81 -48.49 -19.86
C PRO A 677 -15.82 -47.42 -20.32
N ARG A 678 -15.31 -46.21 -20.52
CA ARG A 678 -16.06 -45.02 -20.97
C ARG A 678 -16.31 -45.08 -22.49
N PRO A 679 -17.52 -44.79 -22.99
CA PRO A 679 -17.74 -44.67 -24.43
C PRO A 679 -17.11 -43.38 -25.00
N ALA A 680 -16.60 -43.48 -26.22
CA ALA A 680 -15.98 -42.41 -27.00
C ALA A 680 -16.98 -41.32 -27.44
N PRO A 681 -16.53 -40.08 -27.73
CA PRO A 681 -17.40 -39.03 -28.21
C PRO A 681 -17.64 -39.17 -29.73
N SER A 682 -18.92 -39.27 -30.12
CA SER A 682 -19.36 -39.15 -31.51
C SER A 682 -19.41 -37.68 -31.92
N ALA A 683 -18.70 -37.36 -33.00
CA ALA A 683 -18.90 -36.16 -33.79
C ALA A 683 -20.32 -36.12 -34.37
N TYR A 684 -20.87 -34.92 -34.63
CA TYR A 684 -21.53 -34.58 -35.90
C TYR A 684 -21.76 -33.07 -36.03
N SER A 685 -21.71 -32.66 -37.30
CA SER A 685 -21.55 -31.33 -37.87
C SER A 685 -22.66 -30.30 -37.62
N SER A 686 -22.21 -29.05 -37.71
CA SER A 686 -22.87 -27.85 -38.23
C SER A 686 -23.92 -28.10 -39.33
N TYR A 687 -25.04 -27.37 -39.29
CA TYR A 687 -25.58 -26.61 -40.43
C TYR A 687 -26.57 -25.52 -39.97
N SER A 688 -26.44 -24.37 -40.63
CA SER A 688 -27.28 -23.18 -40.60
C SER A 688 -28.64 -23.40 -41.27
N THR A 689 -29.71 -22.73 -40.84
CA THR A 689 -30.47 -21.72 -41.63
C THR A 689 -31.84 -21.34 -41.02
N SER A 690 -32.16 -20.08 -41.31
CA SER A 690 -33.36 -19.23 -41.19
C SER A 690 -34.74 -19.77 -41.62
N SER A 691 -35.81 -19.25 -40.99
CA SER A 691 -37.06 -18.66 -41.57
C SER A 691 -38.19 -18.71 -40.50
N GLN A 692 -38.67 -17.59 -39.94
CA GLN A 692 -39.74 -16.67 -40.37
C GLN A 692 -41.18 -17.22 -40.53
N SER A 693 -42.09 -16.56 -39.79
CA SER A 693 -43.53 -16.30 -40.04
C SER A 693 -44.51 -17.49 -39.99
N ALA A 694 -45.80 -17.36 -39.65
CA ALA A 694 -46.66 -16.39 -38.96
C ALA A 694 -48.06 -17.04 -38.98
N TYR A 695 -48.93 -16.77 -38.00
CA TYR A 695 -50.39 -16.78 -38.24
C TYR A 695 -51.08 -15.72 -37.39
N SER A 696 -51.97 -15.02 -38.06
CA SER A 696 -52.63 -13.76 -37.71
C SER A 696 -54.06 -13.99 -37.19
N SER A 697 -54.60 -13.02 -36.43
CA SER A 697 -55.96 -12.43 -36.56
C SER A 697 -56.18 -11.41 -35.43
N TYR A 698 -56.18 -10.11 -35.70
CA TYR A 698 -57.25 -9.20 -36.19
C TYR A 698 -58.19 -8.62 -35.11
N SER A 699 -58.14 -7.27 -35.05
CA SER A 699 -59.25 -6.31 -34.83
C SER A 699 -59.64 -5.84 -33.41
N SER A 700 -59.06 -4.69 -33.03
CA SER A 700 -59.58 -3.40 -32.47
C SER A 700 -61.11 -3.18 -32.28
N PRO A 701 -61.62 -2.07 -31.64
CA PRO A 701 -60.94 -0.93 -30.98
C PRO A 701 -61.59 -0.37 -29.65
N SER A 702 -60.86 0.58 -29.05
CA SER A 702 -61.30 1.91 -28.54
C SER A 702 -61.86 2.13 -27.12
N ALA A 703 -61.35 3.25 -26.56
CA ALA A 703 -61.87 4.16 -25.52
C ALA A 703 -61.77 3.65 -24.07
N SER A 704 -61.37 4.43 -23.06
CA SER A 704 -61.08 5.87 -22.95
C SER A 704 -60.46 6.14 -21.55
N SER A 705 -59.70 7.24 -21.44
CA SER A 705 -59.57 8.18 -20.31
C SER A 705 -60.12 7.76 -18.92
N SER A 706 -59.50 8.01 -17.77
CA SER A 706 -58.62 9.11 -17.33
C SER A 706 -58.46 8.98 -15.81
N THR A 707 -57.46 9.70 -15.27
CA THR A 707 -57.43 10.30 -13.90
C THR A 707 -57.43 9.32 -12.73
N SER A 708 -56.82 9.55 -11.57
CA SER A 708 -55.88 10.54 -11.03
C SER A 708 -55.83 10.19 -9.54
N LYS A 709 -54.70 10.42 -8.86
CA LYS A 709 -54.61 10.54 -7.39
C LYS A 709 -54.92 9.24 -6.62
N SER A 710 -54.45 8.99 -5.42
CA SER A 710 -53.47 9.59 -4.52
C SER A 710 -53.38 8.62 -3.34
N ASP A 711 -52.20 8.58 -2.74
CA ASP A 711 -51.96 8.38 -1.32
C ASP A 711 -52.23 7.03 -0.63
N SER A 712 -51.19 6.74 0.16
CA SER A 712 -51.21 6.28 1.55
C SER A 712 -51.35 4.78 1.82
N ASP A 713 -50.26 4.30 2.41
CA ASP A 713 -50.21 3.47 3.59
C ASP A 713 -50.82 2.07 3.52
N SER A 714 -49.98 1.05 3.64
CA SER A 714 -49.76 0.41 4.94
C SER A 714 -48.83 -0.81 4.82
N LEU A 715 -47.82 -0.78 5.69
CA LEU A 715 -47.23 -1.89 6.44
C LEU A 715 -47.91 -3.27 6.30
N CYS A 716 -47.10 -4.30 5.98
CA CYS A 716 -47.06 -5.60 6.67
C CYS A 716 -45.81 -6.36 6.18
N VAL A 717 -44.78 -6.54 7.01
CA VAL A 717 -44.62 -7.66 7.96
C VAL A 717 -44.38 -9.00 7.24
N ILE A 718 -43.10 -9.39 7.29
CA ILE A 718 -42.57 -10.75 7.49
C ILE A 718 -43.03 -11.84 6.51
N SER A 719 -42.12 -12.23 5.61
CA SER A 719 -41.57 -13.60 5.50
C SER A 719 -40.26 -13.55 4.72
#